data_AF-A0A8I1SR42-F1
#
_entry.id   AF-A0A8I1SR42-F1
#
_cell.length_a   1.000
_cell.length_b   1.000
_cell.length_c   1.000
_cell.angle_alpha   90.00
_cell.angle_beta   90.00
_cell.angle_gamma   90.00
#
_symmetry.space_group_name_H-M   'P 1'
#
loop_
_entity.id
_entity.type
_entity.pdbx_description
1 polymer ?
#
loop_
_entity_poly.entity_id
_entity_poly.type
_entity_poly.pdbx_seq_one_letter_code
_entity_poly.pdbx_strand_id
1 'polypeptide(L)'
;MAGISRNTVWSFDLGKASIGEAIRDLETNSFLHIASLLIPSEFASTKDARNRRRMHRTRMAHKAREAWLDEVWRATGQEPLKKRTVWQNPETKKWELKHPADERLEREFPTKDDTTCYTSCLLRIKLLSGERLEPWQIYKALYSSIQRRGYDPDIPWKARESRRREQGKENEEETGTRERMEAYVDELNAMSPLQLEFQLPSYFDAWKMGLWNPKNPTELKDRIDCHAQSTRNKIVPRWLVEKEIRLLAENAGKQIPELAGKSDYLLWGPTRRPYASYDCSVRKEFGLREGSVTDWQGVVGQKTPRFDNRIIEKCTLIPRLNVCKIKSDGKNPLPESRIVFETTFLMKLKNMRVQQGPTEQRGLSAAEINAIFKDEKFRSFKITEAQWNKLCISMGVRPQPGYETVDPPRSGGRSRFCRTSLEILKRLILSGKNPPEFLEEELRRLNGNTDPKRGLIADDLKFIEKMGSTWEEIHIPNQRLEAILQLAGGADAAVRQIIGSQTDPIVRHRLDIFYQRLQSLREAYGTPKSVVIEFVREDFMGKKAVIEYRAFLKKREAERKRAREDAAKTGSTERSAALKLELLREQGGICLYTGSALKETALEQYEIDHIVPRSKGGPDAVINYVLTLRSANDEKGDRTPFEWLSRTNQWDAYVQRVDSRGTVLRNKKTKLLLNENASELAERYTALAETAWIAKLSQAILDAFFGWKNGVDDEGRKRVISVNGGLTARIRRKYQLNSILNPSLNEEEAEKKNRSDKRHHALDAMVINFIPSWTRDTAKEHFFRFPSGIHRETFVQQIANVTPRNLCLEKPTLTETIYGARRGDQGLVIVQRAKIVDLAYMSI
;
A
#
# COMPACT_ATOMS: atom_id res chain seq x y z
N MET A 1 0.00 -26.12 -35.52
CA MET A 1 1.43 -26.12 -35.88
C MET A 1 2.17 -26.96 -34.85
N ALA A 2 2.77 -28.08 -35.28
CA ALA A 2 3.55 -28.95 -34.40
C ALA A 2 4.84 -28.21 -33.99
N GLY A 3 4.85 -27.67 -32.77
CA GLY A 3 6.02 -26.97 -32.23
C GLY A 3 7.17 -27.94 -32.00
N ILE A 4 8.37 -27.57 -32.44
CA ILE A 4 9.61 -28.29 -32.16
C ILE A 4 9.75 -28.37 -30.63
N SER A 5 9.46 -29.53 -30.04
CA SER A 5 9.70 -29.78 -28.62
C SER A 5 11.20 -29.99 -28.44
N ARG A 6 11.95 -28.89 -28.24
CA ARG A 6 13.37 -28.97 -27.88
C ARG A 6 13.48 -29.38 -26.41
N ASN A 7 14.38 -30.32 -26.12
CA ASN A 7 14.62 -30.87 -24.78
C ASN A 7 15.39 -29.86 -23.90
N THR A 8 14.75 -28.76 -23.52
CA THR A 8 15.41 -27.62 -22.87
C THR A 8 15.09 -27.48 -21.38
N VAL A 9 16.01 -26.86 -20.63
CA VAL A 9 15.80 -26.37 -19.26
C VAL A 9 15.99 -24.87 -19.24
N TRP A 10 15.01 -24.15 -18.68
CA TRP A 10 15.08 -22.71 -18.54
C TRP A 10 15.39 -22.35 -17.09
N SER A 11 16.21 -21.33 -16.87
CA SER A 11 16.49 -20.82 -15.53
C SER A 11 16.37 -19.30 -15.49
N PHE A 12 15.84 -18.81 -14.37
CA PHE A 12 15.62 -17.39 -14.14
C PHE A 12 16.15 -16.94 -12.77
N ASP A 13 17.02 -15.91 -12.78
CA ASP A 13 17.35 -15.11 -11.60
C ASP A 13 16.44 -13.87 -11.60
N LEU A 14 15.40 -13.89 -10.76
CA LEU A 14 14.38 -12.84 -10.73
C LEU A 14 14.66 -11.84 -9.61
N GLY A 15 15.03 -10.62 -9.98
CA GLY A 15 15.31 -9.53 -9.06
C GLY A 15 14.29 -8.39 -9.09
N LYS A 16 14.36 -7.53 -8.07
CA LYS A 16 13.62 -6.25 -8.05
C LYS A 16 14.00 -5.34 -9.23
N ALA A 17 15.20 -5.44 -9.77
CA ALA A 17 15.71 -4.53 -10.80
C ALA A 17 16.27 -5.22 -12.04
N SER A 18 16.11 -6.55 -12.15
CA SER A 18 16.71 -7.32 -13.23
C SER A 18 16.09 -8.71 -13.36
N ILE A 19 16.30 -9.31 -14.53
CA ILE A 19 16.03 -10.71 -14.82
C ILE A 19 17.28 -11.29 -15.50
N GLY A 20 17.88 -12.30 -14.88
CA GLY A 20 18.83 -13.19 -15.55
C GLY A 20 18.08 -14.32 -16.23
N GLU A 21 18.40 -14.63 -17.48
CA GLU A 21 17.81 -15.74 -18.25
C GLU A 21 18.91 -16.67 -18.74
N ALA A 22 18.71 -17.98 -18.64
CA ALA A 22 19.52 -18.96 -19.35
C ALA A 22 18.68 -20.16 -19.82
N ILE A 23 18.83 -20.55 -21.09
CA ILE A 23 18.19 -21.73 -21.68
C ILE A 23 19.28 -22.66 -22.13
N ARG A 24 19.22 -23.90 -21.63
CA ARG A 24 20.17 -24.95 -21.95
C ARG A 24 19.47 -26.10 -22.66
N ASP A 25 20.11 -26.62 -23.69
CA ASP A 25 19.74 -27.88 -24.31
C ASP A 25 20.29 -29.06 -23.49
N LEU A 26 19.44 -30.02 -23.15
CA LEU A 26 19.82 -31.15 -22.31
C LEU A 26 20.63 -32.21 -23.05
N GLU A 27 20.55 -32.25 -24.37
CA GLU A 27 21.29 -33.24 -25.17
C GLU A 27 22.75 -32.81 -25.35
N THR A 28 22.97 -31.56 -25.75
CA THR A 28 24.31 -31.02 -25.99
C THR A 28 24.96 -30.37 -24.76
N ASN A 29 24.18 -30.09 -23.70
CA ASN A 29 24.57 -29.23 -22.57
C ASN A 29 24.94 -27.79 -22.95
N SER A 30 24.68 -27.37 -24.19
CA SER A 30 24.98 -26.02 -24.66
C SER A 30 23.90 -25.00 -24.25
N PHE A 31 24.29 -23.75 -24.03
CA PHE A 31 23.35 -22.66 -23.80
C PHE A 31 22.84 -22.12 -25.15
N LEU A 32 21.52 -22.19 -25.36
CA LEU A 32 20.84 -21.65 -26.53
C LEU A 32 20.52 -20.16 -26.38
N HIS A 33 20.36 -19.70 -25.14
CA HIS A 33 20.02 -18.32 -24.80
C HIS A 33 20.61 -17.93 -23.46
N ILE A 34 21.18 -16.73 -23.38
CA ILE A 34 21.64 -16.12 -22.14
C ILE A 34 21.33 -14.63 -22.20
N ALA A 35 20.71 -14.09 -21.16
CA ALA A 35 20.46 -12.67 -21.07
C ALA A 35 20.63 -12.12 -19.64
N SER A 36 21.14 -10.88 -19.57
CA SER A 36 21.03 -10.04 -18.38
C SER A 36 20.14 -8.84 -18.73
N LEU A 37 18.92 -8.85 -18.22
CA LEU A 37 17.91 -7.85 -18.51
C LEU A 37 17.77 -6.93 -17.30
N LEU A 38 18.03 -5.65 -17.52
CA LEU A 38 17.95 -4.60 -16.53
C LEU A 38 16.57 -3.94 -16.59
N ILE A 39 15.98 -3.77 -15.43
CA ILE A 39 14.66 -3.19 -15.26
C ILE A 39 14.78 -2.11 -14.19
N PRO A 40 15.02 -0.86 -14.58
CA PRO A 40 15.21 0.20 -13.60
C PRO A 40 13.94 0.42 -12.75
N SER A 41 14.10 0.77 -11.48
CA SER A 41 13.01 0.80 -10.49
C SER A 41 12.11 2.03 -10.67
N GLU A 42 12.63 3.10 -11.24
CA GLU A 42 11.95 4.36 -11.53
C GLU A 42 10.79 4.20 -12.52
N PHE A 43 10.83 3.20 -13.40
CA PHE A 43 9.75 2.90 -14.35
C PHE A 43 8.54 2.24 -13.69
N ALA A 44 8.71 1.67 -12.50
CA ALA A 44 7.61 1.13 -11.70
C ALA A 44 7.05 2.13 -10.67
N SER A 45 7.73 3.26 -10.43
CA SER A 45 7.25 4.26 -9.47
C SER A 45 5.97 4.91 -9.94
N THR A 46 4.93 4.87 -9.10
CA THR A 46 3.64 5.54 -9.37
C THR A 46 3.48 6.85 -8.60
N LYS A 47 4.50 7.27 -7.83
CA LYS A 47 4.45 8.46 -6.97
C LYS A 47 4.20 9.72 -7.79
N ASP A 48 4.96 9.90 -8.87
CA ASP A 48 4.85 11.06 -9.76
C ASP A 48 3.48 11.11 -10.45
N ALA A 49 3.01 9.97 -10.96
CA ALA A 49 1.69 9.87 -11.60
C ALA A 49 0.55 10.14 -10.59
N ARG A 50 0.68 9.66 -9.34
CA ARG A 50 -0.29 9.94 -8.27
C ARG A 50 -0.33 11.43 -7.94
N ASN A 51 0.83 12.07 -7.79
CA ASN A 51 0.94 13.48 -7.47
C ASN A 51 0.38 14.35 -8.59
N ARG A 52 0.75 14.08 -9.85
CA ARG A 52 0.19 14.76 -11.03
C ARG A 52 -1.34 14.59 -11.13
N ARG A 53 -1.87 13.39 -10.87
CA ARG A 53 -3.33 13.15 -10.82
C ARG A 53 -4.01 13.97 -9.72
N ARG A 54 -3.39 14.08 -8.54
CA ARG A 54 -3.88 14.93 -7.44
C ARG A 54 -3.91 16.39 -7.87
N MET A 55 -2.83 16.90 -8.46
CA MET A 55 -2.75 18.27 -8.99
C MET A 55 -3.83 18.54 -10.05
N HIS A 56 -4.00 17.63 -11.00
CA HIS A 56 -5.03 17.74 -12.04
C HIS A 56 -6.44 17.81 -11.43
N ARG A 57 -6.77 16.94 -10.47
CA ARG A 57 -8.06 16.97 -9.77
C ARG A 57 -8.28 18.27 -8.99
N THR A 58 -7.24 18.83 -8.37
CA THR A 58 -7.30 20.14 -7.72
C THR A 58 -7.62 21.25 -8.73
N ARG A 59 -7.00 21.21 -9.92
CA ARG A 59 -7.29 22.18 -11.01
C ARG A 59 -8.71 22.03 -11.54
N MET A 60 -9.19 20.80 -11.74
CA MET A 60 -10.58 20.55 -12.15
C MET A 60 -11.59 21.08 -11.13
N ALA A 61 -11.34 20.84 -9.84
CA ALA A 61 -12.17 21.38 -8.77
C ALA A 61 -12.09 22.92 -8.66
N HIS A 62 -11.01 23.54 -9.12
CA HIS A 62 -10.92 25.00 -9.23
C HIS A 62 -11.76 25.54 -10.38
N LYS A 63 -11.60 24.98 -11.59
CA LYS A 63 -12.43 25.32 -12.74
C LYS A 63 -13.92 25.12 -12.50
N ALA A 64 -14.30 24.06 -11.77
CA ALA A 64 -15.70 23.80 -11.44
C ALA A 64 -16.31 24.89 -10.53
N ARG A 65 -15.54 25.43 -9.58
CA ARG A 65 -15.99 26.53 -8.71
C ARG A 65 -16.18 27.82 -9.49
N GLU A 66 -15.27 28.10 -10.42
CA GLU A 66 -15.39 29.23 -11.34
C GLU A 66 -16.58 29.09 -12.28
N ALA A 67 -16.83 27.89 -12.80
CA ALA A 67 -17.99 27.61 -13.65
C ALA A 67 -19.31 27.74 -12.87
N TRP A 68 -19.32 27.30 -11.60
CA TRP A 68 -20.48 27.47 -10.72
C TRP A 68 -20.79 28.95 -10.45
N LEU A 69 -19.76 29.77 -10.17
CA LEU A 69 -19.96 31.21 -10.02
C LEU A 69 -20.53 31.83 -11.31
N ASP A 70 -20.03 31.45 -12.48
CA ASP A 70 -20.56 31.94 -13.76
C ASP A 70 -22.01 31.53 -13.98
N GLU A 71 -22.39 30.32 -13.59
CA GLU A 71 -23.77 29.83 -13.69
C GLU A 71 -24.70 30.66 -12.79
N VAL A 72 -24.32 30.87 -11.52
CA VAL A 72 -25.07 31.72 -10.59
C VAL A 72 -25.15 33.15 -11.09
N TRP A 73 -24.07 33.68 -11.69
CA TRP A 73 -24.03 35.04 -12.22
C TRP A 73 -24.92 35.21 -13.46
N ARG A 74 -24.91 34.26 -14.41
CA ARG A 74 -25.84 34.29 -15.55
C ARG A 74 -27.30 34.23 -15.11
N ALA A 75 -27.59 33.51 -14.02
CA ALA A 75 -28.95 33.41 -13.48
C ALA A 75 -29.47 34.75 -12.91
N THR A 76 -28.61 35.78 -12.74
CA THR A 76 -29.03 37.15 -12.40
C THR A 76 -29.26 38.03 -13.64
N GLY A 77 -29.16 37.48 -14.84
CA GLY A 77 -29.23 38.22 -16.11
C GLY A 77 -27.94 38.97 -16.48
N GLN A 78 -26.84 38.72 -15.76
CA GLN A 78 -25.55 39.39 -15.97
C GLN A 78 -24.56 38.46 -16.70
N GLU A 79 -23.72 39.02 -17.56
CA GLU A 79 -22.67 38.27 -18.25
C GLU A 79 -21.38 38.19 -17.39
N PRO A 80 -20.82 36.99 -17.15
CA PRO A 80 -19.55 36.84 -16.45
C PRO A 80 -18.38 37.45 -17.23
N LEU A 81 -17.39 37.99 -16.51
CA LEU A 81 -16.15 38.47 -17.16
C LEU A 81 -15.39 37.32 -17.82
N LYS A 82 -14.89 37.56 -19.04
CA LYS A 82 -14.16 36.55 -19.80
C LYS A 82 -12.81 36.23 -19.13
N LYS A 83 -12.55 34.95 -18.92
CA LYS A 83 -11.30 34.44 -18.31
C LYS A 83 -10.28 34.12 -19.38
N ARG A 84 -8.99 34.11 -19.01
CA ARG A 84 -7.91 33.68 -19.90
C ARG A 84 -8.14 32.25 -20.39
N THR A 85 -7.91 32.01 -21.66
CA THR A 85 -7.90 30.66 -22.22
C THR A 85 -6.52 30.34 -22.75
N VAL A 86 -6.03 29.15 -22.42
CA VAL A 86 -4.73 28.65 -22.85
C VAL A 86 -4.93 27.35 -23.60
N TRP A 87 -4.05 27.09 -24.55
CA TRP A 87 -4.04 25.86 -25.34
C TRP A 87 -2.63 25.29 -25.36
N GLN A 88 -2.50 23.98 -25.57
CA GLN A 88 -1.20 23.36 -25.75
C GLN A 88 -0.93 23.28 -27.25
N ASN A 89 0.11 23.97 -27.70
CA ASN A 89 0.53 23.93 -29.08
C ASN A 89 0.95 22.49 -29.44
N PRO A 90 0.32 21.85 -30.46
CA PRO A 90 0.54 20.44 -30.77
C PRO A 90 1.94 20.18 -31.31
N GLU A 91 2.59 21.18 -31.91
CA GLU A 91 3.94 21.10 -32.45
C GLU A 91 4.99 21.32 -31.36
N THR A 92 4.90 22.43 -30.62
CA THR A 92 5.92 22.79 -29.62
C THR A 92 5.72 22.10 -28.28
N LYS A 93 4.53 21.50 -28.05
CA LYS A 93 4.05 20.98 -26.76
C LYS A 93 4.04 22.01 -25.63
N LYS A 94 4.23 23.30 -25.92
CA LYS A 94 4.17 24.40 -24.93
C LYS A 94 2.73 24.88 -24.74
N TRP A 95 2.45 25.40 -23.55
CA TRP A 95 1.17 26.05 -23.26
C TRP A 95 1.25 27.51 -23.69
N GLU A 96 0.35 27.93 -24.56
CA GLU A 96 0.29 29.26 -25.15
C GLU A 96 -1.07 29.92 -24.85
N LEU A 97 -1.10 31.26 -24.79
CA LEU A 97 -2.34 32.01 -24.61
C LEU A 97 -3.16 31.91 -25.89
N LYS A 98 -4.43 31.47 -25.77
CA LYS A 98 -5.38 31.42 -26.89
C LYS A 98 -6.17 32.71 -26.99
N HIS A 99 -6.78 33.14 -25.89
CA HIS A 99 -7.47 34.42 -25.79
C HIS A 99 -7.13 35.08 -24.44
N PRO A 100 -6.84 36.40 -24.45
CA PRO A 100 -6.64 37.16 -23.22
C PRO A 100 -7.93 37.21 -22.39
N ALA A 101 -7.79 37.44 -21.09
CA ALA A 101 -8.94 37.69 -20.23
C ALA A 101 -9.48 39.11 -20.46
N ASP A 102 -10.68 39.38 -19.94
CA ASP A 102 -11.20 40.74 -19.81
C ASP A 102 -10.25 41.57 -18.92
N GLU A 103 -9.87 42.75 -19.40
CA GLU A 103 -8.93 43.63 -18.71
C GLU A 103 -9.41 43.98 -17.29
N ARG A 104 -10.74 44.14 -17.11
CA ARG A 104 -11.34 44.42 -15.80
C ARG A 104 -11.05 43.33 -14.77
N LEU A 105 -10.95 42.08 -15.24
CA LEU A 105 -10.66 40.93 -14.40
C LEU A 105 -9.16 40.81 -14.05
N GLU A 106 -8.26 41.14 -14.98
CA GLU A 106 -6.80 40.97 -14.80
C GLU A 106 -6.07 42.19 -14.24
N ARG A 107 -6.53 43.41 -14.51
CA ARG A 107 -5.93 44.63 -13.99
C ARG A 107 -6.12 44.66 -12.47
N GLU A 108 -5.07 44.81 -11.68
CA GLU A 108 -5.20 44.94 -10.21
C GLU A 108 -5.12 46.38 -9.74
N PHE A 109 -4.41 47.27 -10.45
CA PHE A 109 -4.24 48.66 -10.05
C PHE A 109 -4.62 49.59 -11.19
N PRO A 110 -5.23 50.75 -10.90
CA PRO A 110 -5.55 51.76 -11.91
C PRO A 110 -4.28 52.36 -12.55
N THR A 111 -4.43 53.14 -13.63
CA THR A 111 -3.38 54.06 -14.14
C THR A 111 -3.40 55.37 -13.33
N LYS A 112 -2.52 56.35 -13.61
CA LYS A 112 -2.44 57.57 -12.78
C LYS A 112 -3.72 58.43 -12.83
N ASP A 113 -4.43 58.37 -13.95
CA ASP A 113 -5.62 59.19 -14.21
C ASP A 113 -6.93 58.38 -14.10
N ASP A 114 -6.83 57.09 -13.79
CA ASP A 114 -7.98 56.18 -13.66
C ASP A 114 -8.40 56.10 -12.18
N THR A 115 -9.62 56.56 -11.88
CA THR A 115 -10.18 56.51 -10.52
C THR A 115 -10.94 55.21 -10.24
N THR A 116 -10.98 54.28 -11.21
CA THR A 116 -11.70 53.02 -11.07
C THR A 116 -10.94 52.06 -10.16
N CYS A 117 -11.63 51.53 -9.15
CA CYS A 117 -11.07 50.48 -8.31
C CYS A 117 -11.10 49.13 -9.05
N TYR A 118 -9.92 48.53 -9.26
CA TYR A 118 -9.78 47.17 -9.78
C TYR A 118 -9.26 46.17 -8.74
N THR A 119 -8.63 46.65 -7.67
CA THR A 119 -7.87 45.81 -6.74
C THR A 119 -8.79 44.79 -6.07
N SER A 120 -8.49 43.51 -6.22
CA SER A 120 -9.38 42.41 -5.81
C SER A 120 -9.75 42.44 -4.32
N CYS A 121 -8.79 42.72 -3.43
CA CYS A 121 -9.06 42.82 -2.00
C CYS A 121 -9.83 44.10 -1.62
N LEU A 122 -9.57 45.23 -2.29
CA LEU A 122 -10.29 46.48 -2.05
C LEU A 122 -11.74 46.40 -2.55
N LEU A 123 -11.99 45.78 -3.70
CA LEU A 123 -13.36 45.54 -4.18
C LEU A 123 -14.17 44.69 -3.19
N ARG A 124 -13.54 43.69 -2.56
CA ARG A 124 -14.17 42.92 -1.47
C ARG A 124 -14.46 43.79 -0.25
N ILE A 125 -13.52 44.63 0.17
CA ILE A 125 -13.70 45.56 1.30
C ILE A 125 -14.83 46.56 1.01
N LYS A 126 -14.81 47.22 -0.15
CA LYS A 126 -15.85 48.16 -0.59
C LYS A 126 -17.24 47.52 -0.61
N LEU A 127 -17.35 46.29 -1.13
CA LEU A 127 -18.60 45.54 -1.11
C LEU A 127 -19.06 45.22 0.31
N LEU A 128 -18.14 44.83 1.21
CA LEU A 128 -18.44 44.56 2.62
C LEU A 128 -18.89 45.82 3.38
N SER A 129 -18.33 46.99 3.04
CA SER A 129 -18.72 48.29 3.58
C SER A 129 -20.06 48.81 3.03
N GLY A 130 -20.66 48.13 2.06
CA GLY A 130 -21.93 48.52 1.44
C GLY A 130 -21.81 49.62 0.40
N GLU A 131 -20.60 49.92 -0.07
CA GLU A 131 -20.38 50.87 -1.16
C GLU A 131 -21.06 50.37 -2.45
N ARG A 132 -21.64 51.29 -3.23
CA ARG A 132 -22.28 50.95 -4.50
C ARG A 132 -21.21 50.63 -5.53
N LEU A 133 -21.26 49.43 -6.08
CA LEU A 133 -20.30 48.93 -7.06
C LEU A 133 -20.99 48.57 -8.38
N GLU A 134 -20.24 48.70 -9.47
CA GLU A 134 -20.70 48.21 -10.77
C GLU A 134 -20.84 46.68 -10.75
N PRO A 135 -21.76 46.08 -11.54
CA PRO A 135 -21.96 44.63 -11.56
C PRO A 135 -20.65 43.84 -11.80
N TRP A 136 -19.78 44.32 -12.69
CA TRP A 136 -18.51 43.67 -12.97
C TRP A 136 -17.52 43.71 -11.77
N GLN A 137 -17.57 44.77 -10.95
CA GLN A 137 -16.76 44.90 -9.73
C GLN A 137 -17.22 43.91 -8.67
N ILE A 138 -18.55 43.74 -8.52
CA ILE A 138 -19.15 42.72 -7.64
C ILE A 138 -18.74 41.32 -8.11
N TYR A 139 -18.84 41.04 -9.42
CA TYR A 139 -18.37 39.77 -9.99
C TYR A 139 -16.89 39.52 -9.66
N LYS A 140 -16.03 40.51 -9.84
CA LYS A 140 -14.60 40.38 -9.54
C LYS A 140 -14.32 40.16 -8.04
N ALA A 141 -15.06 40.85 -7.16
CA ALA A 141 -14.97 40.65 -5.72
C ALA A 141 -15.31 39.20 -5.34
N LEU A 142 -16.42 38.66 -5.87
CA LEU A 142 -16.80 37.26 -5.67
C LEU A 142 -15.79 36.31 -6.31
N TYR A 143 -15.38 36.56 -7.55
CA TYR A 143 -14.44 35.72 -8.30
C TYR A 143 -13.08 35.59 -7.60
N SER A 144 -12.53 36.70 -7.11
CA SER A 144 -11.26 36.71 -6.39
C SER A 144 -11.34 35.96 -5.04
N SER A 145 -12.48 36.03 -4.35
CA SER A 145 -12.68 35.34 -3.07
C SER A 145 -12.63 33.80 -3.20
N ILE A 146 -13.05 33.25 -4.35
CA ILE A 146 -13.15 31.80 -4.57
C ILE A 146 -11.84 31.17 -5.10
N GLN A 147 -10.86 32.01 -5.45
CA GLN A 147 -9.54 31.57 -5.91
C GLN A 147 -8.81 30.77 -4.83
N ARG A 148 -8.98 31.18 -3.56
CA ARG A 148 -8.50 30.46 -2.38
C ARG A 148 -9.68 29.89 -1.61
N ARG A 149 -9.94 28.61 -1.79
CA ARG A 149 -11.04 27.93 -1.11
C ARG A 149 -10.83 27.77 0.41
N GLY A 150 -9.59 27.86 0.90
CA GLY A 150 -9.24 27.61 2.31
C GLY A 150 -9.00 26.14 2.67
N TYR A 151 -8.31 25.92 3.80
CA TYR A 151 -7.99 24.60 4.35
C TYR A 151 -9.02 24.18 5.40
N ASP A 152 -9.57 22.98 5.27
CA ASP A 152 -10.53 22.41 6.22
C ASP A 152 -9.86 21.26 6.98
N PRO A 153 -9.54 21.42 8.27
CA PRO A 153 -8.96 20.35 9.07
C PRO A 153 -9.98 19.27 9.45
N ASP A 154 -11.30 19.50 9.32
CA ASP A 154 -12.37 18.69 9.90
C ASP A 154 -13.29 18.08 8.84
N ILE A 155 -12.72 17.65 7.72
CA ILE A 155 -13.46 17.02 6.62
C ILE A 155 -14.20 15.73 7.08
N PRO A 156 -15.44 15.46 6.63
CA PRO A 156 -16.26 14.35 7.14
C PRO A 156 -15.67 12.95 6.95
N TRP A 157 -14.82 12.76 5.94
CA TRP A 157 -14.12 11.50 5.74
C TRP A 157 -12.83 11.35 6.56
N LYS A 158 -12.38 12.41 7.26
CA LYS A 158 -11.28 12.32 8.22
C LYS A 158 -11.60 11.30 9.32
N ALA A 159 -12.86 11.19 9.76
CA ALA A 159 -13.31 10.17 10.72
C ALA A 159 -13.23 8.72 10.17
N ARG A 160 -13.52 8.52 8.88
CA ARG A 160 -13.37 7.22 8.18
C ARG A 160 -11.89 6.90 7.90
N GLU A 161 -11.06 7.92 7.73
CA GLU A 161 -9.60 7.85 7.72
C GLU A 161 -9.03 7.61 9.11
N SER A 162 -9.55 8.21 10.17
CA SER A 162 -9.04 8.14 11.55
C SER A 162 -9.39 6.82 12.23
N ARG A 163 -10.57 6.24 11.97
CA ARG A 163 -10.86 4.81 12.24
C ARG A 163 -9.88 3.85 11.54
N ARG A 164 -9.02 4.35 10.65
CA ARG A 164 -7.92 3.62 10.00
C ARG A 164 -6.53 4.12 10.42
N ARG A 165 -6.36 5.41 10.67
CA ARG A 165 -5.12 6.12 11.02
C ARG A 165 -4.81 6.15 12.49
N GLU A 166 -5.59 5.49 13.34
CA GLU A 166 -5.05 5.24 14.67
C GLU A 166 -3.60 4.61 14.52
N GLN A 167 -3.25 3.88 13.43
CA GLN A 167 -1.95 3.17 13.23
C GLN A 167 -0.75 3.99 12.69
N GLY A 168 -0.74 5.33 12.77
CA GLY A 168 0.45 6.11 12.41
C GLY A 168 0.36 7.57 12.85
N LYS A 169 1.53 8.22 13.03
CA LYS A 169 1.68 9.67 13.25
C LYS A 169 0.70 10.44 12.36
N GLU A 170 0.06 11.49 12.89
CA GLU A 170 -0.47 12.54 12.00
C GLU A 170 0.66 12.93 11.04
N ASN A 171 0.36 12.98 9.75
CA ASN A 171 1.37 13.22 8.73
C ASN A 171 2.07 14.55 9.06
N GLU A 172 3.40 14.59 9.19
CA GLU A 172 4.15 15.82 9.54
C GLU A 172 3.78 17.00 8.62
N GLU A 173 3.43 16.72 7.35
CA GLU A 173 2.88 17.71 6.42
C GLU A 173 1.51 18.29 6.84
N GLU A 174 0.64 17.48 7.45
CA GLU A 174 -0.69 17.87 7.93
C GLU A 174 -0.59 18.70 9.22
N THR A 175 0.28 18.30 10.16
CA THR A 175 0.58 19.05 11.38
C THR A 175 1.20 20.41 11.04
N GLY A 176 2.24 20.47 10.20
CA GLY A 176 2.83 21.73 9.77
C GLY A 176 1.89 22.60 8.92
N THR A 177 0.85 22.03 8.29
CA THR A 177 -0.20 22.82 7.62
C THR A 177 -1.17 23.42 8.62
N ARG A 178 -1.51 22.71 9.70
CA ARG A 178 -2.33 23.24 10.81
C ARG A 178 -1.60 24.37 11.54
N GLU A 179 -0.34 24.18 11.90
CA GLU A 179 0.47 25.22 12.56
C GLU A 179 0.53 26.50 11.74
N ARG A 180 0.75 26.40 10.41
CA ARG A 180 0.72 27.58 9.52
C ARG A 180 -0.66 28.23 9.40
N MET A 181 -1.73 27.46 9.55
CA MET A 181 -3.11 27.98 9.57
C MET A 181 -3.38 28.71 10.89
N GLU A 182 -2.97 28.14 12.01
CA GLU A 182 -3.07 28.74 13.35
C GLU A 182 -2.26 30.04 13.41
N ALA A 183 -1.01 30.04 12.92
CA ALA A 183 -0.19 31.24 12.83
C ALA A 183 -0.82 32.34 11.95
N TYR A 184 -1.56 31.98 10.89
CA TYR A 184 -2.31 32.96 10.10
C TYR A 184 -3.47 33.55 10.90
N VAL A 185 -4.19 32.74 11.68
CA VAL A 185 -5.29 33.20 12.53
C VAL A 185 -4.78 34.12 13.63
N ASP A 186 -3.66 33.78 14.27
CA ASP A 186 -3.04 34.61 15.30
C ASP A 186 -2.62 35.97 14.75
N GLU A 187 -1.99 35.99 13.56
CA GLU A 187 -1.59 37.22 12.89
C GLU A 187 -2.81 38.06 12.47
N LEU A 188 -3.90 37.42 12.02
CA LEU A 188 -5.16 38.09 11.69
C LEU A 188 -5.81 38.71 12.94
N ASN A 189 -5.81 37.99 14.06
CA ASN A 189 -6.35 38.48 15.33
C ASN A 189 -5.52 39.64 15.87
N ALA A 190 -4.19 39.56 15.74
CA ALA A 190 -3.27 40.63 16.13
C ALA A 190 -3.42 41.89 15.27
N MET A 191 -3.81 41.75 13.99
CA MET A 191 -4.05 42.87 13.09
C MET A 191 -5.17 43.78 13.61
N SER A 192 -6.30 43.22 14.06
CA SER A 192 -7.36 43.99 14.70
C SER A 192 -8.00 43.21 15.86
N PRO A 193 -7.46 43.34 17.08
CA PRO A 193 -7.90 42.54 18.23
C PRO A 193 -9.32 42.88 18.70
N LEU A 194 -9.75 44.13 18.52
CA LEU A 194 -11.00 44.66 19.05
C LEU A 194 -12.10 44.84 17.99
N GLN A 195 -11.79 44.74 16.69
CA GLN A 195 -12.75 44.95 15.58
C GLN A 195 -12.87 43.67 14.75
N LEU A 196 -13.77 42.78 15.19
CA LEU A 196 -13.96 41.44 14.61
C LEU A 196 -14.47 41.48 13.15
N GLU A 197 -15.07 42.58 12.73
CA GLU A 197 -15.53 42.84 11.37
C GLU A 197 -14.39 42.94 10.35
N PHE A 198 -13.19 43.34 10.79
CA PHE A 198 -12.00 43.44 9.93
C PHE A 198 -11.15 42.18 9.93
N GLN A 199 -11.50 41.18 10.74
CA GLN A 199 -10.83 39.88 10.76
C GLN A 199 -11.34 39.01 9.60
N LEU A 200 -11.12 39.46 8.35
CA LEU A 200 -11.44 38.74 7.13
C LEU A 200 -10.23 38.70 6.17
N PRO A 201 -10.14 37.69 5.30
CA PRO A 201 -9.01 37.53 4.38
C PRO A 201 -8.76 38.74 3.47
N SER A 202 -9.79 39.45 2.98
CA SER A 202 -9.60 40.67 2.18
C SER A 202 -8.90 41.80 2.93
N TYR A 203 -9.31 42.07 4.17
CA TYR A 203 -8.67 43.05 5.04
C TYR A 203 -7.22 42.68 5.37
N PHE A 204 -6.96 41.40 5.63
CA PHE A 204 -5.60 40.91 5.85
C PHE A 204 -4.72 41.09 4.60
N ASP A 205 -5.22 40.72 3.43
CA ASP A 205 -4.52 40.92 2.16
C ASP A 205 -4.24 42.42 1.93
N ALA A 206 -5.22 43.30 2.13
CA ALA A 206 -5.06 44.74 1.98
C ALA A 206 -4.09 45.34 3.00
N TRP A 207 -4.14 44.91 4.26
CA TRP A 207 -3.20 45.33 5.32
C TRP A 207 -1.76 44.94 4.98
N LYS A 208 -1.54 43.68 4.58
CA LYS A 208 -0.22 43.19 4.18
C LYS A 208 0.31 43.91 2.94
N MET A 209 -0.57 44.30 2.02
CA MET A 209 -0.21 45.07 0.83
C MET A 209 -0.05 46.58 1.10
N GLY A 210 -0.30 47.05 2.33
CA GLY A 210 -0.22 48.48 2.67
C GLY A 210 -1.38 49.33 2.12
N LEU A 211 -2.44 48.69 1.63
CA LEU A 211 -3.58 49.33 0.97
C LEU A 211 -4.68 49.77 1.96
N TRP A 212 -4.65 49.22 3.18
CA TRP A 212 -5.63 49.50 4.23
C TRP A 212 -4.97 49.36 5.61
N ASN A 213 -5.48 50.09 6.61
CA ASN A 213 -4.97 50.03 7.97
C ASN A 213 -6.13 50.00 8.99
N PRO A 214 -6.13 49.07 9.97
CA PRO A 214 -7.19 48.99 10.99
C PRO A 214 -7.31 50.26 11.85
N LYS A 215 -6.24 51.06 11.98
CA LYS A 215 -6.28 52.33 12.72
C LYS A 215 -7.07 53.42 11.98
N ASN A 216 -7.09 53.37 10.64
CA ASN A 216 -7.78 54.31 9.77
C ASN A 216 -8.67 53.52 8.79
N PRO A 217 -9.75 52.88 9.27
CA PRO A 217 -10.45 51.86 8.48
C PRO A 217 -11.16 52.39 7.24
N THR A 218 -11.41 53.71 7.16
CA THR A 218 -12.03 54.39 6.01
C THR A 218 -11.03 54.76 4.92
N GLU A 219 -9.73 54.72 5.21
CA GLU A 219 -8.67 55.10 4.27
C GLU A 219 -8.26 53.87 3.43
N LEU A 220 -8.54 53.93 2.13
CA LEU A 220 -8.12 52.92 1.15
C LEU A 220 -7.14 53.56 0.18
N LYS A 221 -5.97 52.92 -0.02
CA LYS A 221 -4.99 53.35 -1.01
C LYS A 221 -5.15 52.55 -2.29
N ASP A 222 -5.06 53.21 -3.43
CA ASP A 222 -5.25 52.57 -4.74
C ASP A 222 -4.01 51.86 -5.28
N ARG A 223 -2.84 52.02 -4.63
CA ARG A 223 -1.56 51.44 -5.05
C ARG A 223 -0.73 50.96 -3.87
N ILE A 224 0.02 49.89 -4.12
CA ILE A 224 1.03 49.36 -3.21
C ILE A 224 2.30 50.22 -3.23
N ASP A 225 3.06 50.17 -2.15
CA ASP A 225 4.39 50.76 -2.02
C ASP A 225 5.48 49.68 -1.92
N CYS A 226 6.73 50.08 -1.66
CA CYS A 226 7.86 49.18 -1.52
C CYS A 226 7.82 48.30 -0.25
N HIS A 227 6.88 48.52 0.66
CA HIS A 227 6.71 47.75 1.90
C HIS A 227 5.63 46.66 1.79
N ALA A 228 4.96 46.54 0.63
CA ALA A 228 3.93 45.54 0.41
C ALA A 228 4.45 44.09 0.57
N GLN A 229 3.74 43.31 1.38
CA GLN A 229 4.04 41.91 1.68
C GLN A 229 3.13 40.95 0.90
N SER A 230 3.65 39.79 0.54
CA SER A 230 2.86 38.75 -0.13
C SER A 230 2.14 37.85 0.87
N THR A 231 0.86 37.58 0.60
CA THR A 231 0.06 36.60 1.37
C THR A 231 -0.03 35.23 0.70
N ARG A 232 0.69 35.02 -0.42
CA ARG A 232 0.56 33.83 -1.28
C ARG A 232 0.74 32.49 -0.55
N ASN A 233 1.62 32.46 0.45
CA ASN A 233 2.00 31.24 1.17
C ASN A 233 1.23 31.04 2.49
N LYS A 234 0.28 31.92 2.81
CA LYS A 234 -0.54 31.81 4.02
C LYS A 234 -1.64 30.75 3.84
N ILE A 235 -1.89 29.96 4.88
CA ILE A 235 -2.93 28.92 4.87
C ILE A 235 -4.18 29.46 5.56
N VAL A 236 -5.13 29.94 4.76
CA VAL A 236 -6.39 30.48 5.29
C VAL A 236 -7.34 29.34 5.68
N PRO A 237 -7.94 29.36 6.88
CA PRO A 237 -8.93 28.35 7.27
C PRO A 237 -10.20 28.44 6.42
N ARG A 238 -10.82 27.28 6.16
CA ARG A 238 -12.06 27.14 5.37
C ARG A 238 -13.19 27.98 5.90
N TRP A 239 -13.47 27.88 7.20
CA TRP A 239 -14.60 28.56 7.84
C TRP A 239 -14.53 30.08 7.67
N LEU A 240 -13.32 30.64 7.60
CA LEU A 240 -13.12 32.07 7.43
C LEU A 240 -13.38 32.52 5.99
N VAL A 241 -12.96 31.72 5.00
CA VAL A 241 -13.31 31.93 3.59
C VAL A 241 -14.82 31.85 3.40
N GLU A 242 -15.48 30.87 4.03
CA GLU A 242 -16.94 30.72 3.99
C GLU A 242 -17.66 31.92 4.63
N LYS A 243 -17.18 32.39 5.79
CA LYS A 243 -17.69 33.60 6.46
C LYS A 243 -17.64 34.80 5.53
N GLU A 244 -16.49 35.05 4.90
CA GLU A 244 -16.33 36.20 4.02
C GLU A 244 -17.20 36.10 2.75
N ILE A 245 -17.22 34.95 2.08
CA ILE A 245 -18.04 34.74 0.89
C ILE A 245 -19.52 34.95 1.21
N ARG A 246 -19.99 34.48 2.37
CA ARG A 246 -21.37 34.71 2.83
C ARG A 246 -21.67 36.21 2.94
N LEU A 247 -20.81 36.97 3.61
CA LEU A 247 -20.97 38.42 3.76
C LEU A 247 -20.90 39.17 2.41
N LEU A 248 -20.01 38.75 1.51
CA LEU A 248 -19.93 39.31 0.16
C LEU A 248 -21.20 39.03 -0.64
N ALA A 249 -21.73 37.80 -0.57
CA ALA A 249 -22.95 37.41 -1.27
C ALA A 249 -24.18 38.15 -0.71
N GLU A 250 -24.26 38.36 0.60
CA GLU A 250 -25.33 39.12 1.24
C GLU A 250 -25.31 40.59 0.84
N ASN A 251 -24.13 41.24 0.82
CA ASN A 251 -24.01 42.62 0.36
C ASN A 251 -24.22 42.76 -1.16
N ALA A 252 -23.78 41.77 -1.96
CA ALA A 252 -24.11 41.71 -3.38
C ALA A 252 -25.64 41.60 -3.58
N GLY A 253 -26.33 40.81 -2.77
CA GLY A 253 -27.79 40.67 -2.80
C GLY A 253 -28.57 41.96 -2.51
N LYS A 254 -27.97 42.94 -1.81
CA LYS A 254 -28.56 44.27 -1.61
C LYS A 254 -28.52 45.13 -2.88
N GLN A 255 -27.56 44.88 -3.77
CA GLN A 255 -27.35 45.63 -5.01
C GLN A 255 -27.89 44.88 -6.24
N ILE A 256 -27.94 43.54 -6.18
CA ILE A 256 -28.45 42.63 -7.20
C ILE A 256 -29.53 41.76 -6.54
N PRO A 257 -30.82 42.14 -6.63
CA PRO A 257 -31.91 41.47 -5.90
C PRO A 257 -32.00 39.96 -6.15
N GLU A 258 -31.60 39.48 -7.32
CA GLU A 258 -31.60 38.06 -7.68
C GLU A 258 -30.63 37.23 -6.83
N LEU A 259 -29.65 37.84 -6.16
CA LEU A 259 -28.71 37.19 -5.24
C LEU A 259 -29.17 37.23 -3.77
N ALA A 260 -30.22 37.99 -3.46
CA ALA A 260 -30.72 38.13 -2.08
C ALA A 260 -31.08 36.74 -1.49
N GLY A 261 -30.55 36.43 -0.31
CA GLY A 261 -30.79 35.16 0.39
C GLY A 261 -30.14 33.92 -0.26
N LYS A 262 -29.27 34.07 -1.27
CA LYS A 262 -28.62 32.95 -1.98
C LYS A 262 -27.18 32.65 -1.53
N SER A 263 -26.74 33.13 -0.37
CA SER A 263 -25.37 32.92 0.13
C SER A 263 -25.00 31.43 0.27
N ASP A 264 -25.86 30.62 0.90
CA ASP A 264 -25.65 29.18 1.05
C ASP A 264 -25.71 28.42 -0.28
N TYR A 265 -26.56 28.88 -1.20
CA TYR A 265 -26.66 28.33 -2.54
C TYR A 265 -25.40 28.60 -3.36
N LEU A 266 -24.82 29.80 -3.24
CA LEU A 266 -23.54 30.13 -3.84
C LEU A 266 -22.42 29.25 -3.27
N LEU A 267 -22.36 29.10 -1.95
CA LEU A 267 -21.32 28.33 -1.26
C LEU A 267 -21.35 26.84 -1.62
N TRP A 268 -22.52 26.20 -1.51
CA TRP A 268 -22.63 24.73 -1.54
C TRP A 268 -23.56 24.17 -2.61
N GLY A 269 -24.10 25.02 -3.47
CA GLY A 269 -25.00 24.63 -4.53
C GLY A 269 -26.42 24.36 -4.04
N PRO A 270 -27.21 23.58 -4.82
CA PRO A 270 -28.64 23.34 -4.54
C PRO A 270 -28.92 22.73 -3.17
N THR A 271 -27.97 21.99 -2.60
CA THR A 271 -28.11 21.32 -1.31
C THR A 271 -27.99 22.29 -0.13
N ARG A 272 -27.42 23.48 -0.34
CA ARG A 272 -27.14 24.51 0.69
C ARG A 272 -26.38 23.96 1.90
N ARG A 273 -25.64 22.86 1.73
CA ARG A 273 -24.98 22.16 2.82
C ARG A 273 -23.59 21.67 2.43
N PRO A 274 -22.56 21.93 3.26
CA PRO A 274 -21.23 21.42 3.00
C PRO A 274 -21.22 19.89 3.00
N TYR A 275 -20.47 19.31 2.06
CA TYR A 275 -20.26 17.86 1.95
C TYR A 275 -21.55 17.02 1.90
N ALA A 276 -22.62 17.56 1.29
CA ALA A 276 -23.96 16.97 1.27
C ALA A 276 -24.03 15.48 0.89
N SER A 277 -23.18 15.00 -0.01
CA SER A 277 -23.17 13.59 -0.43
C SER A 277 -22.73 12.61 0.67
N TYR A 278 -22.13 13.10 1.76
CA TYR A 278 -21.71 12.31 2.91
C TYR A 278 -22.82 12.11 3.95
N ASP A 279 -23.83 12.99 3.97
CA ASP A 279 -25.02 12.82 4.78
C ASP A 279 -25.99 11.87 4.06
N CYS A 280 -26.39 10.79 4.73
CA CYS A 280 -27.25 9.77 4.12
C CYS A 280 -28.65 10.31 3.77
N SER A 281 -29.19 11.21 4.60
CA SER A 281 -30.51 11.80 4.41
C SER A 281 -30.52 12.72 3.19
N VAL A 282 -29.61 13.70 3.17
CA VAL A 282 -29.45 14.66 2.07
C VAL A 282 -29.08 13.97 0.77
N ARG A 283 -28.21 12.96 0.83
CA ARG A 283 -27.87 12.16 -0.36
C ARG A 283 -29.10 11.50 -0.98
N LYS A 284 -30.01 10.96 -0.17
CA LYS A 284 -31.22 10.28 -0.66
C LYS A 284 -32.20 11.30 -1.24
N GLU A 285 -32.38 12.43 -0.56
CA GLU A 285 -33.26 13.53 -0.98
C GLU A 285 -32.87 14.11 -2.35
N PHE A 286 -31.59 14.45 -2.51
CA PHE A 286 -31.08 15.11 -3.74
C PHE A 286 -30.51 14.14 -4.78
N GLY A 287 -30.67 12.82 -4.58
CA GLY A 287 -30.13 11.80 -5.50
C GLY A 287 -28.60 11.85 -5.67
N LEU A 288 -27.87 12.33 -4.66
CA LEU A 288 -26.43 12.56 -4.75
C LEU A 288 -25.66 11.24 -4.80
N ARG A 289 -24.47 11.27 -5.39
CA ARG A 289 -23.53 10.15 -5.35
C ARG A 289 -22.19 10.63 -4.83
N GLU A 290 -21.70 9.99 -3.75
CA GLU A 290 -20.36 10.25 -3.19
C GLU A 290 -19.32 10.20 -4.32
N GLY A 291 -18.45 11.22 -4.39
CA GLY A 291 -17.40 11.35 -5.38
C GLY A 291 -17.88 11.48 -6.82
N SER A 292 -19.11 11.94 -7.05
CA SER A 292 -19.60 12.31 -8.38
C SER A 292 -19.31 13.79 -8.69
N VAL A 293 -19.83 14.29 -9.82
CA VAL A 293 -19.67 15.72 -10.20
C VAL A 293 -20.54 16.65 -9.36
N THR A 294 -21.61 16.14 -8.73
CA THR A 294 -22.49 16.94 -7.87
C THR A 294 -21.77 17.48 -6.64
N ASP A 295 -20.69 16.83 -6.20
CA ASP A 295 -19.83 17.31 -5.10
C ASP A 295 -19.06 18.61 -5.43
N TRP A 296 -19.06 19.02 -6.70
CA TRP A 296 -18.43 20.26 -7.17
C TRP A 296 -19.38 21.44 -7.28
N GLN A 297 -20.67 21.24 -6.99
CA GLN A 297 -21.65 22.33 -6.98
C GLN A 297 -21.38 23.21 -5.75
N GLY A 298 -21.21 24.51 -5.96
CA GLY A 298 -20.80 25.46 -4.91
C GLY A 298 -19.38 26.00 -5.09
N VAL A 299 -19.17 27.28 -4.75
CA VAL A 299 -17.87 27.95 -4.90
C VAL A 299 -16.79 27.47 -3.92
N VAL A 300 -17.17 26.68 -2.90
CA VAL A 300 -16.25 26.02 -1.97
C VAL A 300 -16.19 24.50 -2.15
N GLY A 301 -16.97 23.95 -3.10
CA GLY A 301 -17.14 22.51 -3.35
C GLY A 301 -15.85 21.75 -3.66
N GLN A 302 -15.81 20.48 -3.27
CA GLN A 302 -14.70 19.57 -3.53
C GLN A 302 -15.20 18.13 -3.70
N LYS A 303 -14.62 17.40 -4.66
CA LYS A 303 -14.91 15.97 -4.83
C LYS A 303 -14.66 15.22 -3.53
N THR A 304 -15.68 14.54 -3.01
CA THR A 304 -15.48 13.64 -1.88
C THR A 304 -14.77 12.37 -2.36
N PRO A 305 -13.77 11.85 -1.62
CA PRO A 305 -13.12 10.61 -1.97
C PRO A 305 -14.04 9.40 -1.71
N ARG A 306 -14.15 8.55 -2.72
CA ARG A 306 -14.84 7.26 -2.67
C ARG A 306 -13.92 6.16 -2.14
N PHE A 307 -14.28 5.56 -1.00
CA PHE A 307 -13.51 4.47 -0.35
C PHE A 307 -14.09 3.08 -0.58
N ASP A 308 -15.25 3.00 -1.23
CA ASP A 308 -15.93 1.79 -1.73
C ASP A 308 -15.10 1.05 -2.80
N ASN A 309 -14.19 1.75 -3.49
CA ASN A 309 -13.21 1.19 -4.46
C ASN A 309 -12.17 0.22 -3.87
N ARG A 310 -12.33 -0.26 -2.63
CA ARG A 310 -11.43 -1.27 -2.05
C ARG A 310 -11.86 -2.63 -2.56
N ILE A 311 -11.02 -3.23 -3.41
CA ILE A 311 -11.16 -4.62 -3.85
C ILE A 311 -11.32 -5.50 -2.62
N ILE A 312 -12.50 -6.11 -2.47
CA ILE A 312 -12.74 -7.10 -1.41
C ILE A 312 -12.03 -8.37 -1.84
N GLU A 313 -11.18 -8.91 -0.96
CA GLU A 313 -10.50 -10.16 -1.26
C GLU A 313 -11.49 -11.31 -1.44
N LYS A 314 -11.11 -12.26 -2.30
CA LYS A 314 -11.82 -13.51 -2.49
C LYS A 314 -11.51 -14.51 -1.39
N CYS A 315 -12.49 -15.35 -1.06
CA CYS A 315 -12.31 -16.45 -0.12
C CYS A 315 -11.20 -17.38 -0.62
N THR A 316 -10.40 -17.91 0.32
CA THR A 316 -9.31 -18.84 -0.02
C THR A 316 -9.82 -20.22 -0.47
N LEU A 317 -10.95 -20.66 0.08
CA LEU A 317 -11.52 -21.99 -0.20
C LEU A 317 -12.61 -21.98 -1.27
N ILE A 318 -13.35 -20.88 -1.40
CA ILE A 318 -14.42 -20.72 -2.38
C ILE A 318 -14.22 -19.38 -3.10
N PRO A 319 -13.26 -19.26 -4.03
CA PRO A 319 -12.81 -17.95 -4.54
C PRO A 319 -13.86 -17.19 -5.36
N ARG A 320 -14.95 -17.85 -5.75
CA ARG A 320 -16.17 -17.21 -6.26
C ARG A 320 -16.74 -16.20 -5.26
N LEU A 321 -16.71 -16.52 -3.97
CA LEU A 321 -17.28 -15.73 -2.88
C LEU A 321 -16.26 -14.75 -2.27
N ASN A 322 -16.76 -13.65 -1.70
CA ASN A 322 -15.95 -12.64 -1.02
C ASN A 322 -15.68 -13.03 0.43
N VAL A 323 -14.54 -12.61 0.98
CA VAL A 323 -14.26 -12.81 2.42
C VAL A 323 -15.22 -12.02 3.31
N CYS A 324 -15.49 -12.54 4.51
CA CYS A 324 -16.35 -11.87 5.47
C CYS A 324 -15.58 -10.87 6.37
N LYS A 325 -16.23 -9.75 6.70
CA LYS A 325 -15.73 -8.77 7.67
C LYS A 325 -15.96 -9.30 9.09
N ILE A 326 -14.98 -9.07 9.96
CA ILE A 326 -15.06 -9.40 11.39
C ILE A 326 -15.53 -8.15 12.13
N LYS A 327 -16.56 -8.31 12.96
CA LYS A 327 -17.09 -7.28 13.86
C LYS A 327 -17.22 -7.84 15.27
N SER A 328 -16.90 -7.00 16.25
CA SER A 328 -17.00 -7.30 17.67
C SER A 328 -17.44 -6.04 18.43
N ASP A 329 -17.98 -6.21 19.63
CA ASP A 329 -18.23 -5.13 20.60
C ASP A 329 -16.99 -4.81 21.47
N GLY A 330 -15.83 -5.41 21.15
CA GLY A 330 -14.58 -5.26 21.88
C GLY A 330 -14.25 -6.44 22.80
N LYS A 331 -15.26 -7.20 23.27
CA LYS A 331 -15.06 -8.41 24.08
C LYS A 331 -15.63 -9.66 23.40
N ASN A 332 -16.74 -9.54 22.68
CA ASN A 332 -17.49 -10.63 22.07
C ASN A 332 -17.71 -10.40 20.57
N PRO A 333 -17.81 -11.49 19.77
CA PRO A 333 -18.22 -11.38 18.37
C PRO A 333 -19.67 -10.93 18.27
N LEU A 334 -19.96 -10.01 17.33
CA LEU A 334 -21.35 -9.75 16.93
C LEU A 334 -21.93 -11.01 16.26
N PRO A 335 -23.27 -11.20 16.27
CA PRO A 335 -23.93 -12.39 15.72
C PRO A 335 -23.45 -12.74 14.30
N GLU A 336 -23.27 -11.74 13.42
CA GLU A 336 -22.85 -11.95 12.03
C GLU A 336 -21.37 -12.34 11.84
N SER A 337 -20.57 -12.31 12.92
CA SER A 337 -19.14 -12.67 12.96
C SER A 337 -18.83 -13.88 13.84
N ARG A 338 -19.83 -14.41 14.56
CA ARG A 338 -19.67 -15.55 15.47
C ARG A 338 -19.05 -16.78 14.79
N ILE A 339 -19.47 -17.07 13.57
CA ILE A 339 -18.93 -18.21 12.79
C ILE A 339 -17.42 -18.11 12.55
N VAL A 340 -16.88 -16.89 12.41
CA VAL A 340 -15.43 -16.68 12.23
C VAL A 340 -14.68 -17.09 13.50
N PHE A 341 -15.22 -16.72 14.66
CA PHE A 341 -14.62 -17.03 15.94
C PHE A 341 -14.66 -18.53 16.23
N GLU A 342 -15.83 -19.14 16.10
CA GLU A 342 -16.05 -20.57 16.32
C GLU A 342 -15.10 -21.41 15.44
N THR A 343 -15.09 -21.15 14.14
CA THR A 343 -14.27 -21.92 13.20
C THR A 343 -12.77 -21.69 13.44
N THR A 344 -12.36 -20.46 13.76
CA THR A 344 -10.95 -20.18 14.09
C THR A 344 -10.51 -20.90 15.36
N PHE A 345 -11.37 -20.95 16.38
CA PHE A 345 -11.11 -21.68 17.61
C PHE A 345 -10.97 -23.19 17.34
N LEU A 346 -11.88 -23.77 16.56
CA LEU A 346 -11.82 -25.18 16.16
C LEU A 346 -10.54 -25.52 15.38
N MET A 347 -10.14 -24.67 14.43
CA MET A 347 -8.87 -24.85 13.73
C MET A 347 -7.66 -24.78 14.66
N LYS A 348 -7.69 -23.94 15.70
CA LYS A 348 -6.63 -23.90 16.72
C LYS A 348 -6.61 -25.19 17.53
N LEU A 349 -7.76 -25.68 17.99
CA LEU A 349 -7.88 -26.95 18.71
C LEU A 349 -7.36 -28.14 17.89
N LYS A 350 -7.71 -28.23 16.59
CA LYS A 350 -7.20 -29.28 15.69
C LYS A 350 -5.66 -29.28 15.56
N ASN A 351 -5.04 -28.11 15.73
CA ASN A 351 -3.59 -27.94 15.70
C ASN A 351 -2.93 -28.16 17.06
N MET A 352 -3.69 -28.32 18.15
CA MET A 352 -3.12 -28.66 19.46
C MET A 352 -2.50 -30.05 19.44
N ARG A 353 -1.45 -30.23 20.25
CA ARG A 353 -0.76 -31.51 20.42
C ARG A 353 -0.67 -31.83 21.91
N VAL A 354 -0.78 -33.12 22.21
CA VAL A 354 -0.69 -33.68 23.57
C VAL A 354 0.27 -34.87 23.56
N GLN A 355 0.85 -35.18 24.71
CA GLN A 355 1.69 -36.35 24.93
C GLN A 355 0.88 -37.51 25.48
N GLN A 356 1.06 -38.67 24.86
CA GLN A 356 0.54 -39.95 25.31
C GLN A 356 1.75 -40.78 25.77
N GLY A 357 1.99 -40.83 27.08
CA GLY A 357 3.22 -41.43 27.61
C GLY A 357 4.49 -40.58 27.35
N PRO A 358 5.70 -41.17 27.45
CA PRO A 358 6.96 -40.43 27.45
C PRO A 358 7.42 -39.91 26.07
N THR A 359 7.03 -40.58 24.99
CA THR A 359 7.61 -40.35 23.64
C THR A 359 6.58 -40.13 22.54
N GLU A 360 5.30 -40.49 22.76
CA GLU A 360 4.28 -40.41 21.72
C GLU A 360 3.54 -39.07 21.77
N GLN A 361 3.42 -38.42 20.62
CA GLN A 361 2.69 -37.16 20.46
C GLN A 361 1.50 -37.39 19.52
N ARG A 362 0.31 -36.94 19.92
CA ARG A 362 -0.88 -36.98 19.08
C ARG A 362 -1.65 -35.65 19.05
N GLY A 363 -2.54 -35.52 18.07
CA GLY A 363 -3.56 -34.47 18.04
C GLY A 363 -4.76 -34.82 18.92
N LEU A 364 -5.64 -33.84 19.12
CA LEU A 364 -6.96 -34.09 19.74
C LEU A 364 -7.87 -34.84 18.76
N SER A 365 -8.68 -35.76 19.30
CA SER A 365 -9.74 -36.43 18.55
C SER A 365 -10.93 -35.50 18.30
N ALA A 366 -11.79 -35.85 17.35
CA ALA A 366 -13.00 -35.09 17.07
C ALA A 366 -13.95 -35.04 18.29
N ALA A 367 -14.01 -36.12 19.10
CA ALA A 367 -14.80 -36.18 20.31
C ALA A 367 -14.28 -35.21 21.39
N GLU A 368 -12.96 -35.19 21.60
CA GLU A 368 -12.30 -34.25 22.53
C GLU A 368 -12.55 -32.79 22.10
N ILE A 369 -12.40 -32.49 20.81
CA ILE A 369 -12.68 -31.14 20.28
C ILE A 369 -14.15 -30.77 20.46
N ASN A 370 -15.08 -31.67 20.18
CA ASN A 370 -16.51 -31.45 20.37
C ASN A 370 -16.86 -31.15 21.83
N ALA A 371 -16.29 -31.90 22.77
CA ALA A 371 -16.51 -31.69 24.20
C ALA A 371 -16.03 -30.29 24.63
N ILE A 372 -14.80 -29.91 24.23
CA ILE A 372 -14.25 -28.57 24.52
C ILE A 372 -15.09 -27.46 23.87
N PHE A 373 -15.56 -27.67 22.64
CA PHE A 373 -16.33 -26.65 21.93
C PHE A 373 -17.72 -26.40 22.52
N LYS A 374 -18.34 -27.44 23.10
CA LYS A 374 -19.67 -27.36 23.74
C LYS A 374 -19.61 -26.86 25.19
N ASP A 375 -18.47 -26.93 25.85
CA ASP A 375 -18.32 -26.47 27.23
C ASP A 375 -18.46 -24.94 27.32
N GLU A 376 -19.38 -24.49 28.17
CA GLU A 376 -19.69 -23.07 28.37
C GLU A 376 -18.51 -22.26 28.87
N LYS A 377 -17.55 -22.90 29.56
CA LYS A 377 -16.32 -22.27 30.06
C LYS A 377 -15.48 -21.68 28.92
N PHE A 378 -15.62 -22.19 27.70
CA PHE A 378 -14.85 -21.76 26.53
C PHE A 378 -15.66 -20.91 25.54
N ARG A 379 -16.80 -20.34 25.94
CA ARG A 379 -17.60 -19.39 25.12
C ARG A 379 -16.82 -18.14 24.68
N SER A 380 -15.72 -17.81 25.37
CA SER A 380 -14.81 -16.73 24.99
C SER A 380 -13.78 -17.12 23.91
N PHE A 381 -13.81 -18.38 23.43
CA PHE A 381 -12.91 -18.93 22.41
C PHE A 381 -11.42 -18.84 22.79
N LYS A 382 -11.11 -18.91 24.09
CA LYS A 382 -9.78 -18.84 24.67
C LYS A 382 -9.58 -19.97 25.67
N ILE A 383 -8.38 -20.56 25.69
CA ILE A 383 -7.96 -21.53 26.72
C ILE A 383 -6.63 -21.06 27.31
N THR A 384 -6.62 -20.82 28.63
CA THR A 384 -5.39 -20.51 29.38
C THR A 384 -4.59 -21.78 29.70
N GLU A 385 -3.32 -21.61 30.07
CA GLU A 385 -2.46 -22.75 30.40
C GLU A 385 -3.01 -23.57 31.57
N ALA A 386 -3.51 -22.91 32.61
CA ALA A 386 -4.15 -23.59 33.73
C ALA A 386 -5.41 -24.38 33.30
N GLN A 387 -6.22 -23.82 32.41
CA GLN A 387 -7.39 -24.51 31.87
C GLN A 387 -6.99 -25.69 30.98
N TRP A 388 -5.95 -25.52 30.17
CA TRP A 388 -5.42 -26.56 29.29
C TRP A 388 -4.82 -27.73 30.07
N ASN A 389 -4.06 -27.45 31.13
CA ASN A 389 -3.50 -28.48 32.02
C ASN A 389 -4.61 -29.32 32.67
N LYS A 390 -5.69 -28.67 33.14
CA LYS A 390 -6.87 -29.37 33.68
C LYS A 390 -7.56 -30.25 32.64
N LEU A 391 -7.72 -29.75 31.41
CA LEU A 391 -8.28 -30.52 30.30
C LEU A 391 -7.40 -31.75 29.97
N CYS A 392 -6.09 -31.57 29.90
CA CYS A 392 -5.15 -32.68 29.65
C CYS A 392 -5.28 -33.77 30.72
N ILE A 393 -5.33 -33.39 32.00
CA ILE A 393 -5.54 -34.32 33.11
C ILE A 393 -6.85 -35.08 32.94
N SER A 394 -7.96 -34.39 32.61
CA SER A 394 -9.25 -35.05 32.40
C SER A 394 -9.29 -36.00 31.19
N MET A 395 -8.43 -35.78 30.19
CA MET A 395 -8.29 -36.64 29.01
C MET A 395 -7.24 -37.76 29.22
N GLY A 396 -6.57 -37.81 30.37
CA GLY A 396 -5.51 -38.78 30.65
C GLY A 396 -4.21 -38.56 29.86
N VAL A 397 -3.95 -37.32 29.41
CA VAL A 397 -2.77 -36.96 28.60
C VAL A 397 -1.96 -35.86 29.27
N ARG A 398 -0.74 -35.62 28.79
CA ARG A 398 0.10 -34.50 29.23
C ARG A 398 0.18 -33.38 28.18
N PRO A 399 0.28 -32.10 28.59
CA PRO A 399 0.48 -31.01 27.64
C PRO A 399 1.79 -31.16 26.86
N GLN A 400 1.76 -30.95 25.54
CA GLN A 400 2.98 -30.89 24.74
C GLN A 400 3.63 -29.49 24.85
N PRO A 401 4.94 -29.39 25.14
CA PRO A 401 5.66 -28.12 25.10
C PRO A 401 5.50 -27.43 23.74
N GLY A 402 5.13 -26.16 23.76
CA GLY A 402 4.75 -25.36 22.60
C GLY A 402 3.23 -25.26 22.35
N TYR A 403 2.38 -26.01 23.06
CA TYR A 403 0.92 -26.04 22.87
C TYR A 403 0.14 -25.84 24.17
N GLU A 404 0.53 -24.85 24.96
CA GLU A 404 0.00 -24.65 26.32
C GLU A 404 -1.29 -23.81 26.35
N THR A 405 -1.54 -23.01 25.31
CA THR A 405 -2.66 -22.06 25.30
C THR A 405 -3.33 -21.98 23.94
N VAL A 406 -4.61 -21.58 23.96
CA VAL A 406 -5.36 -21.22 22.76
C VAL A 406 -5.78 -19.75 22.91
N ASP A 407 -5.13 -18.88 22.13
CA ASP A 407 -5.50 -17.47 22.09
C ASP A 407 -6.89 -17.25 21.46
N PRO A 408 -7.61 -16.17 21.82
CA PRO A 408 -8.87 -15.84 21.17
C PRO A 408 -8.66 -15.53 19.67
N PRO A 409 -9.70 -15.72 18.83
CA PRO A 409 -9.72 -15.24 17.45
C PRO A 409 -9.57 -13.72 17.38
N ARG A 410 -9.15 -13.20 16.21
CA ARG A 410 -9.03 -11.75 15.99
C ARG A 410 -10.41 -11.09 16.06
N SER A 411 -10.50 -9.96 16.74
CA SER A 411 -11.74 -9.20 16.92
C SER A 411 -12.06 -8.21 15.79
N GLY A 412 -11.13 -7.99 14.86
CA GLY A 412 -11.31 -7.05 13.75
C GLY A 412 -10.61 -7.47 12.46
N GLY A 413 -10.94 -6.77 11.38
CA GLY A 413 -10.39 -7.00 10.05
C GLY A 413 -11.31 -7.85 9.17
N ARG A 414 -10.71 -8.72 8.35
CA ARG A 414 -11.43 -9.66 7.47
C ARG A 414 -10.86 -11.06 7.67
N SER A 415 -11.75 -12.04 7.59
CA SER A 415 -11.34 -13.45 7.52
C SER A 415 -10.62 -13.73 6.19
N ARG A 416 -9.85 -14.82 6.12
CA ARG A 416 -9.35 -15.38 4.86
C ARG A 416 -10.44 -16.13 4.07
N PHE A 417 -11.57 -16.37 4.72
CA PHE A 417 -12.63 -17.25 4.29
C PHE A 417 -13.96 -16.49 4.18
N CYS A 418 -14.88 -16.97 3.35
CA CYS A 418 -16.27 -16.49 3.35
C CYS A 418 -17.04 -17.23 4.45
N ARG A 419 -18.24 -16.74 4.80
CA ARG A 419 -19.08 -17.38 5.82
C ARG A 419 -19.37 -18.85 5.49
N THR A 420 -19.77 -19.11 4.24
CA THR A 420 -20.09 -20.46 3.77
C THR A 420 -18.93 -21.43 3.93
N SER A 421 -17.71 -21.06 3.53
CA SER A 421 -16.53 -21.90 3.74
C SER A 421 -16.21 -22.13 5.22
N LEU A 422 -16.49 -21.16 6.10
CA LEU A 422 -16.29 -21.33 7.54
C LEU A 422 -17.30 -22.32 8.13
N GLU A 423 -18.54 -22.28 7.68
CA GLU A 423 -19.57 -23.25 8.09
C GLU A 423 -19.22 -24.67 7.66
N ILE A 424 -18.72 -24.84 6.42
CA ILE A 424 -18.25 -26.14 5.93
C ILE A 424 -17.08 -26.64 6.78
N LEU A 425 -16.08 -25.79 7.04
CA LEU A 425 -14.94 -26.16 7.90
C LEU A 425 -15.37 -26.53 9.33
N LYS A 426 -16.31 -25.77 9.91
CA LYS A 426 -16.87 -26.07 11.22
C LYS A 426 -17.53 -27.46 11.23
N ARG A 427 -18.38 -27.75 10.23
CA ARG A 427 -19.02 -29.07 10.11
C ARG A 427 -17.99 -30.19 9.94
N LEU A 428 -17.01 -30.02 9.07
CA LEU A 428 -15.95 -31.01 8.83
C LEU A 428 -15.20 -31.35 10.12
N ILE A 429 -14.69 -30.33 10.82
CA ILE A 429 -13.91 -30.53 12.05
C ILE A 429 -14.74 -31.25 13.12
N LEU A 430 -15.99 -30.81 13.34
CA LEU A 430 -16.85 -31.39 14.37
C LEU A 430 -17.38 -32.77 14.01
N SER A 431 -17.47 -33.11 12.72
CA SER A 431 -18.00 -34.40 12.27
C SER A 431 -17.08 -35.59 12.58
N GLY A 432 -15.77 -35.36 12.65
CA GLY A 432 -14.78 -36.44 12.75
C GLY A 432 -14.60 -37.27 11.47
N LYS A 433 -15.31 -36.93 10.39
CA LYS A 433 -15.27 -37.66 9.12
C LYS A 433 -14.02 -37.34 8.33
N ASN A 434 -13.51 -38.32 7.60
CA ASN A 434 -12.45 -38.06 6.63
C ASN A 434 -12.96 -37.15 5.48
N PRO A 435 -12.09 -36.37 4.82
CA PRO A 435 -12.52 -35.43 3.79
C PRO A 435 -13.30 -36.07 2.61
N PRO A 436 -12.94 -37.26 2.08
CA PRO A 436 -13.73 -37.93 1.04
C PRO A 436 -15.17 -38.23 1.46
N GLU A 437 -15.38 -38.85 2.62
CA GLU A 437 -16.72 -39.18 3.14
C GLU A 437 -17.54 -37.91 3.39
N PHE A 438 -16.89 -36.87 3.95
CA PHE A 438 -17.54 -35.59 4.20
C PHE A 438 -17.94 -34.86 2.91
N LEU A 439 -17.12 -34.96 1.86
CA LEU A 439 -17.43 -34.38 0.56
C LEU A 439 -18.69 -35.00 -0.05
N GLU A 440 -18.85 -36.32 0.00
CA GLU A 440 -20.05 -37.00 -0.49
C GLU A 440 -21.33 -36.54 0.22
N GLU A 441 -21.23 -36.25 1.52
CA GLU A 441 -22.34 -35.70 2.31
C GLU A 441 -22.67 -34.26 1.90
N GLU A 442 -21.65 -33.41 1.71
CA GLU A 442 -21.85 -32.02 1.27
C GLU A 442 -22.38 -31.95 -0.18
N LEU A 443 -21.95 -32.85 -1.06
CA LEU A 443 -22.50 -32.96 -2.42
C LEU A 443 -23.97 -33.34 -2.41
N ARG A 444 -24.38 -34.27 -1.53
CA ARG A 444 -25.80 -34.59 -1.31
C ARG A 444 -26.60 -33.38 -0.81
N ARG A 445 -26.03 -32.57 0.08
CA ARG A 445 -26.64 -31.32 0.58
C ARG A 445 -26.87 -30.26 -0.51
N LEU A 446 -26.15 -30.33 -1.64
CA LEU A 446 -26.38 -29.41 -2.76
C LEU A 446 -27.71 -29.67 -3.49
N ASN A 447 -28.32 -30.84 -3.30
CA ASN A 447 -29.54 -31.25 -4.01
C ASN A 447 -29.44 -31.06 -5.55
N GLY A 448 -28.25 -31.28 -6.11
CA GLY A 448 -28.00 -31.13 -7.55
C GLY A 448 -27.95 -29.69 -8.07
N ASN A 449 -27.81 -28.67 -7.21
CA ASN A 449 -27.72 -27.29 -7.69
C ASN A 449 -26.50 -27.05 -8.60
N THR A 450 -26.78 -26.62 -9.84
CA THR A 450 -25.76 -26.24 -10.83
C THR A 450 -25.70 -24.73 -11.08
N ASP A 451 -26.66 -23.94 -10.56
CA ASP A 451 -26.69 -22.50 -10.73
C ASP A 451 -25.90 -21.79 -9.59
N PRO A 452 -24.74 -21.16 -9.89
CA PRO A 452 -23.95 -20.46 -8.89
C PRO A 452 -24.66 -19.22 -8.30
N LYS A 453 -25.72 -18.71 -8.94
CA LYS A 453 -26.53 -17.59 -8.40
C LYS A 453 -27.53 -18.06 -7.34
N ARG A 454 -27.92 -19.34 -7.35
CA ARG A 454 -28.89 -19.93 -6.41
C ARG A 454 -28.24 -20.56 -5.18
N GLY A 455 -26.93 -20.76 -5.17
CA GLY A 455 -26.24 -21.34 -4.01
C GLY A 455 -24.82 -21.81 -4.31
N LEU A 456 -24.39 -22.81 -3.54
CA LEU A 456 -23.15 -23.56 -3.80
C LEU A 456 -23.36 -24.52 -4.98
N ILE A 457 -22.28 -24.75 -5.72
CA ILE A 457 -22.20 -25.77 -6.76
C ILE A 457 -21.10 -26.78 -6.42
N ALA A 458 -21.07 -27.94 -7.08
CA ALA A 458 -20.09 -28.99 -6.80
C ALA A 458 -18.63 -28.49 -6.89
N ASP A 459 -18.35 -27.60 -7.84
CA ASP A 459 -17.02 -26.98 -7.99
C ASP A 459 -16.58 -26.18 -6.76
N ASP A 460 -17.50 -25.59 -6.00
CA ASP A 460 -17.16 -24.86 -4.78
C ASP A 460 -16.70 -25.78 -3.64
N LEU A 461 -16.93 -27.10 -3.75
CA LEU A 461 -16.61 -28.10 -2.72
C LEU A 461 -15.35 -28.93 -3.02
N LYS A 462 -14.80 -28.85 -4.25
CA LYS A 462 -13.60 -29.59 -4.70
C LYS A 462 -12.38 -29.38 -3.79
N PHE A 463 -12.37 -28.31 -3.01
CA PHE A 463 -11.31 -28.08 -2.03
C PHE A 463 -11.20 -29.15 -0.96
N ILE A 464 -12.30 -29.81 -0.62
CA ILE A 464 -12.35 -30.83 0.42
C ILE A 464 -11.47 -32.02 0.03
N GLU A 465 -11.43 -32.39 -1.26
CA GLU A 465 -10.55 -33.42 -1.82
C GLU A 465 -9.07 -33.14 -1.55
N LYS A 466 -8.71 -31.85 -1.48
CA LYS A 466 -7.33 -31.40 -1.26
C LYS A 466 -6.99 -31.23 0.22
N MET A 467 -7.89 -31.54 1.15
CA MET A 467 -7.64 -31.38 2.58
C MET A 467 -6.91 -32.57 3.21
N GLY A 468 -6.75 -33.69 2.49
CA GLY A 468 -6.10 -34.91 2.97
C GLY A 468 -7.02 -36.13 2.86
N SER A 469 -6.46 -37.31 3.15
CA SER A 469 -7.19 -38.58 3.11
C SER A 469 -7.86 -38.95 4.43
N THR A 470 -7.30 -38.50 5.56
CA THR A 470 -7.80 -38.80 6.91
C THR A 470 -8.19 -37.52 7.66
N TRP A 471 -8.97 -37.65 8.74
CA TRP A 471 -9.37 -36.50 9.54
C TRP A 471 -8.16 -35.88 10.27
N GLU A 472 -7.19 -36.70 10.66
CA GLU A 472 -5.94 -36.31 11.31
C GLU A 472 -5.09 -35.42 10.40
N GLU A 473 -5.07 -35.72 9.09
CA GLU A 473 -4.28 -35.04 8.07
C GLU A 473 -4.91 -33.76 7.51
N ILE A 474 -6.12 -33.39 7.98
CA ILE A 474 -6.82 -32.19 7.52
C ILE A 474 -5.90 -30.98 7.55
N HIS A 475 -5.65 -30.43 6.36
CA HIS A 475 -4.96 -29.17 6.16
C HIS A 475 -5.80 -28.22 5.30
N ILE A 476 -5.51 -26.93 5.36
CA ILE A 476 -6.25 -25.92 4.60
C ILE A 476 -5.55 -25.66 3.27
N PRO A 477 -6.11 -26.09 2.13
CA PRO A 477 -5.52 -25.83 0.82
C PRO A 477 -5.64 -24.34 0.46
N ASN A 478 -4.73 -23.86 -0.38
CA ASN A 478 -4.80 -22.51 -0.94
C ASN A 478 -5.23 -22.58 -2.41
N GLN A 479 -6.52 -22.38 -2.67
CA GLN A 479 -7.06 -22.48 -4.03
C GLN A 479 -7.19 -21.14 -4.75
N ARG A 480 -6.72 -20.03 -4.15
CA ARG A 480 -6.87 -18.72 -4.81
C ARG A 480 -6.26 -18.72 -6.20
N LEU A 481 -5.10 -19.37 -6.35
CA LEU A 481 -4.42 -19.48 -7.63
C LEU A 481 -5.21 -20.38 -8.59
N GLU A 482 -5.58 -21.58 -8.16
CA GLU A 482 -6.32 -22.54 -8.97
C GLU A 482 -7.68 -22.02 -9.42
N ALA A 483 -8.39 -21.28 -8.58
CA ALA A 483 -9.64 -20.65 -8.97
C ALA A 483 -9.44 -19.46 -9.91
N ILE A 484 -8.33 -18.71 -9.80
CA ILE A 484 -7.97 -17.72 -10.82
C ILE A 484 -7.74 -18.44 -12.17
N LEU A 485 -7.05 -19.59 -12.16
CA LEU A 485 -6.83 -20.41 -13.35
C LEU A 485 -8.14 -20.95 -13.95
N GLN A 486 -9.07 -21.39 -13.11
CA GLN A 486 -10.36 -21.97 -13.54
C GLN A 486 -11.39 -20.92 -13.98
N LEU A 487 -11.43 -19.76 -13.32
CA LEU A 487 -12.39 -18.69 -13.62
C LEU A 487 -11.94 -17.81 -14.79
N ALA A 488 -10.64 -17.76 -15.07
CA ALA A 488 -10.13 -17.04 -16.22
C ALA A 488 -10.49 -17.80 -17.50
N GLY A 489 -10.89 -17.08 -18.55
CA GLY A 489 -11.17 -17.65 -19.88
C GLY A 489 -9.92 -18.15 -20.63
N GLY A 490 -8.86 -18.56 -19.91
CA GLY A 490 -7.59 -19.04 -20.46
C GLY A 490 -6.38 -18.67 -19.59
N ALA A 491 -5.23 -19.30 -19.89
CA ALA A 491 -3.97 -19.09 -19.18
C ALA A 491 -3.51 -17.63 -19.15
N ASP A 492 -3.64 -16.90 -20.26
CA ASP A 492 -3.26 -15.48 -20.35
C ASP A 492 -4.13 -14.61 -19.42
N ALA A 493 -5.45 -14.80 -19.43
CA ALA A 493 -6.36 -14.09 -18.53
C ALA A 493 -6.05 -14.37 -17.05
N ALA A 494 -5.68 -15.61 -16.72
CA ALA A 494 -5.31 -15.99 -15.36
C ALA A 494 -4.02 -15.29 -14.92
N VAL A 495 -2.97 -15.30 -15.76
CA VAL A 495 -1.71 -14.60 -15.48
C VAL A 495 -1.94 -13.10 -15.31
N ARG A 496 -2.70 -12.46 -16.20
CA ARG A 496 -3.05 -11.03 -16.10
C ARG A 496 -3.80 -10.72 -14.81
N GLN A 497 -4.66 -11.61 -14.34
CA GLN A 497 -5.36 -11.47 -13.06
C GLN A 497 -4.41 -11.61 -11.86
N ILE A 498 -3.47 -12.57 -11.88
CA ILE A 498 -2.43 -12.73 -10.86
C ILE A 498 -1.60 -11.45 -10.74
N ILE A 499 -1.11 -10.93 -11.87
CA ILE A 499 -0.34 -9.69 -11.95
C ILE A 499 -1.18 -8.51 -11.46
N GLY A 500 -2.40 -8.35 -12.00
CA GLY A 500 -3.31 -7.25 -11.68
C GLY A 500 -3.72 -7.18 -10.21
N SER A 501 -3.75 -8.32 -9.51
CA SER A 501 -4.10 -8.39 -8.09
C SER A 501 -3.00 -7.86 -7.14
N GLN A 502 -1.76 -7.73 -7.60
CA GLN A 502 -0.65 -7.24 -6.76
C GLN A 502 -0.76 -5.75 -6.52
N THR A 503 -0.72 -5.29 -5.27
CA THR A 503 -0.81 -3.86 -4.93
C THR A 503 0.50 -3.11 -5.09
N ASP A 504 1.62 -3.80 -4.91
CA ASP A 504 2.95 -3.24 -5.10
C ASP A 504 3.24 -3.03 -6.60
N PRO A 505 3.52 -1.79 -7.04
CA PRO A 505 3.70 -1.50 -8.45
C PRO A 505 5.02 -2.04 -9.02
N ILE A 506 6.06 -2.21 -8.18
CA ILE A 506 7.34 -2.80 -8.58
C ILE A 506 7.14 -4.28 -8.84
N VAL A 507 6.59 -5.01 -7.87
CA VAL A 507 6.27 -6.43 -8.02
C VAL A 507 5.40 -6.66 -9.25
N ARG A 508 4.32 -5.88 -9.41
CA ARG A 508 3.42 -6.00 -10.56
C ARG A 508 4.15 -5.85 -11.89
N HIS A 509 4.97 -4.81 -12.03
CA HIS A 509 5.72 -4.55 -13.26
C HIS A 509 6.76 -5.63 -13.55
N ARG A 510 7.42 -6.19 -12.53
CA ARG A 510 8.40 -7.27 -12.73
C ARG A 510 7.76 -8.57 -13.20
N LEU A 511 6.59 -8.91 -12.65
CA LEU A 511 5.83 -10.06 -13.09
C LEU A 511 5.28 -9.90 -14.51
N ASP A 512 4.89 -8.68 -14.89
CA ASP A 512 4.45 -8.38 -16.26
C ASP A 512 5.58 -8.57 -17.28
N ILE A 513 6.77 -8.03 -17.00
CA ILE A 513 7.95 -8.28 -17.85
C ILE A 513 8.28 -9.77 -17.89
N PHE A 514 8.32 -10.44 -16.74
CA PHE A 514 8.59 -11.87 -16.70
C PHE A 514 7.61 -12.65 -17.58
N TYR A 515 6.32 -12.29 -17.57
CA TYR A 515 5.32 -12.89 -18.43
C TYR A 515 5.59 -12.67 -19.93
N GLN A 516 5.91 -11.44 -20.33
CA GLN A 516 6.29 -11.12 -21.71
C GLN A 516 7.54 -11.89 -22.16
N ARG A 517 8.51 -12.04 -21.26
CA ARG A 517 9.72 -12.86 -21.50
C ARG A 517 9.37 -14.32 -21.71
N LEU A 518 8.50 -14.91 -20.88
CA LEU A 518 8.04 -16.29 -21.07
C LEU A 518 7.36 -16.50 -22.43
N GLN A 519 6.55 -15.53 -22.89
CA GLN A 519 5.94 -15.57 -24.22
C GLN A 519 6.99 -15.58 -25.33
N SER A 520 7.93 -14.63 -25.29
CA SER A 520 9.01 -14.52 -26.28
C SER A 520 9.89 -15.78 -26.32
N LEU A 521 10.25 -16.32 -25.14
CA LEU A 521 11.08 -17.52 -25.06
C LEU A 521 10.34 -18.76 -25.52
N ARG A 522 9.02 -18.87 -25.29
CA ARG A 522 8.21 -19.99 -25.78
C ARG A 522 8.08 -19.97 -27.29
N GLU A 523 7.94 -18.78 -27.89
CA GLU A 523 7.93 -18.62 -29.35
C GLU A 523 9.27 -19.04 -29.97
N ALA A 524 10.40 -18.69 -29.34
CA ALA A 524 11.73 -19.00 -29.86
C ALA A 524 12.20 -20.44 -29.61
N TYR A 525 11.86 -21.03 -28.46
CA TYR A 525 12.46 -22.30 -27.99
C TYR A 525 11.45 -23.41 -27.67
N GLY A 526 10.14 -23.14 -27.81
CA GLY A 526 9.08 -24.09 -27.49
C GLY A 526 8.81 -24.22 -25.98
N THR A 527 8.15 -25.29 -25.57
CA THR A 527 7.86 -25.59 -24.15
C THR A 527 9.05 -26.32 -23.51
N PRO A 528 9.62 -25.82 -22.41
CA PRO A 528 10.74 -26.48 -21.75
C PRO A 528 10.33 -27.75 -20.99
N LYS A 529 11.31 -28.64 -20.76
CA LYS A 529 11.15 -29.82 -19.89
C LYS A 529 11.06 -29.44 -18.42
N SER A 530 11.70 -28.36 -18.01
CA SER A 530 11.57 -27.79 -16.66
C SER A 530 12.00 -26.34 -16.63
N VAL A 531 11.49 -25.61 -15.64
CA VAL A 531 11.88 -24.24 -15.34
C VAL A 531 12.45 -24.18 -13.93
N VAL A 532 13.58 -23.48 -13.79
CA VAL A 532 14.32 -23.34 -12.54
C VAL A 532 14.29 -21.88 -12.11
N ILE A 533 13.88 -21.61 -10.88
CA ILE A 533 13.83 -20.25 -10.34
C ILE A 533 14.61 -20.17 -9.03
N GLU A 534 15.35 -19.08 -8.82
CA GLU A 534 15.93 -18.81 -7.50
C GLU A 534 14.81 -18.43 -6.52
N PHE A 535 14.76 -19.10 -5.38
CA PHE A 535 13.77 -18.87 -4.33
C PHE A 535 14.45 -18.71 -2.98
N VAL A 536 13.95 -17.78 -2.18
CA VAL A 536 14.42 -17.56 -0.81
C VAL A 536 13.24 -17.79 0.14
N ARG A 537 13.09 -19.01 0.70
CA ARG A 537 12.20 -19.28 1.87
C ARG A 537 12.26 -20.71 2.45
N GLU A 538 11.55 -20.86 3.57
CA GLU A 538 11.54 -21.87 4.65
C GLU A 538 11.65 -23.37 4.25
N ASP A 539 11.30 -23.75 3.03
CA ASP A 539 11.29 -25.17 2.60
C ASP A 539 12.70 -25.80 2.55
N PHE A 540 13.75 -24.97 2.60
CA PHE A 540 15.16 -25.40 2.70
C PHE A 540 15.69 -25.45 4.13
N MET A 541 14.86 -25.21 5.16
CA MET A 541 15.27 -25.26 6.56
C MET A 541 15.08 -26.68 7.11
N GLY A 542 16.14 -27.25 7.71
CA GLY A 542 16.04 -28.53 8.40
C GLY A 542 15.02 -28.48 9.55
N LYS A 543 14.46 -29.64 9.93
CA LYS A 543 13.39 -29.76 10.96
C LYS A 543 13.69 -28.96 12.23
N LYS A 544 14.94 -28.98 12.72
CA LYS A 544 15.41 -28.23 13.89
C LYS A 544 15.32 -26.71 13.70
N ALA A 545 15.80 -26.18 12.58
CA ALA A 545 15.75 -24.75 12.27
C ALA A 545 14.32 -24.23 12.10
N VAL A 546 13.40 -25.05 11.57
CA VAL A 546 11.98 -24.73 11.50
C VAL A 546 11.36 -24.63 12.90
N ILE A 547 11.71 -25.55 13.80
CA ILE A 547 11.23 -25.54 15.21
C ILE A 547 11.74 -24.29 15.93
N GLU A 548 13.03 -24.00 15.86
CA GLU A 548 13.64 -22.82 16.49
C GLU A 548 13.04 -21.52 15.95
N TYR A 549 12.84 -21.44 14.63
CA TYR A 549 12.19 -20.29 14.00
C TYR A 549 10.74 -20.12 14.45
N ARG A 550 9.96 -21.19 14.54
CA ARG A 550 8.58 -21.15 15.08
C ARG A 550 8.54 -20.72 16.53
N ALA A 551 9.43 -21.25 17.37
CA ALA A 551 9.55 -20.87 18.78
C ALA A 551 9.88 -19.38 18.93
N PHE A 552 10.80 -18.88 18.10
CA PHE A 552 11.14 -17.47 18.03
C PHE A 552 9.96 -16.58 17.62
N LEU A 553 9.19 -16.98 16.58
CA LEU A 553 7.99 -16.25 16.17
C LEU A 553 6.94 -16.19 17.29
N LYS A 554 6.72 -17.32 17.99
CA LYS A 554 5.78 -17.41 19.12
C LYS A 554 6.21 -16.50 20.28
N LYS A 555 7.50 -16.49 20.64
CA LYS A 555 8.05 -15.59 21.66
C LYS A 555 7.83 -14.12 21.31
N ARG A 556 8.11 -13.74 20.06
CA ARG A 556 7.93 -12.36 19.58
C ARG A 556 6.45 -11.95 19.54
N GLU A 557 5.55 -12.86 19.16
CA GLU A 557 4.11 -12.59 19.20
C GLU A 557 3.61 -12.38 20.64
N ALA A 558 4.09 -13.17 21.59
CA ALA A 558 3.79 -13.01 23.01
C ALA A 558 4.32 -11.67 23.58
N GLU A 559 5.56 -11.29 23.25
CA GLU A 559 6.15 -10.01 23.63
C GLU A 559 5.33 -8.82 23.08
N ARG A 560 4.91 -8.89 21.81
CA ARG A 560 4.04 -7.88 21.18
C ARG A 560 2.68 -7.79 21.82
N LYS A 561 2.10 -8.92 22.19
CA LYS A 561 0.80 -8.97 22.88
C LYS A 561 0.90 -8.33 24.25
N ARG A 562 1.94 -8.66 25.03
CA ARG A 562 2.22 -8.00 26.33
C ARG A 562 2.43 -6.51 26.15
N ALA A 563 3.21 -6.07 25.16
CA ALA A 563 3.39 -4.66 24.88
C ALA A 563 2.08 -3.94 24.54
N ARG A 564 1.11 -4.60 23.87
CA ARG A 564 -0.23 -4.03 23.66
C ARG A 564 -1.04 -3.93 24.93
N GLU A 565 -1.02 -4.99 25.75
CA GLU A 565 -1.75 -5.04 27.01
C GLU A 565 -1.20 -4.01 28.01
N ASP A 566 0.12 -3.85 28.08
CA ASP A 566 0.77 -2.89 28.95
C ASP A 566 0.60 -1.45 28.45
N ALA A 567 0.66 -1.23 27.13
CA ALA A 567 0.35 0.09 26.54
C ALA A 567 -1.08 0.56 26.87
N ALA A 568 -2.04 -0.35 27.02
CA ALA A 568 -3.38 0.03 27.47
C ALA A 568 -3.43 0.48 28.95
N LYS A 569 -2.45 0.09 29.76
CA LYS A 569 -2.35 0.47 31.19
C LYS A 569 -1.59 1.77 31.41
N THR A 570 -0.83 2.26 30.42
CA THR A 570 -0.06 3.51 30.54
C THR A 570 -0.95 4.77 30.47
N GLY A 571 -2.24 4.61 30.15
CA GLY A 571 -3.17 5.73 29.95
C GLY A 571 -3.06 6.40 28.59
N SER A 572 -2.14 5.95 27.71
CA SER A 572 -1.97 6.55 26.38
C SER A 572 -3.13 6.19 25.46
N THR A 573 -3.60 7.20 24.71
CA THR A 573 -4.69 7.04 23.72
C THR A 573 -4.17 6.78 22.31
N GLU A 574 -2.85 6.79 22.11
CA GLU A 574 -2.23 6.53 20.81
C GLU A 574 -2.26 5.04 20.41
N ARG A 575 -2.66 4.69 19.17
CA ARG A 575 -2.50 3.28 18.71
C ARG A 575 -1.05 2.89 18.52
N SER A 576 -0.17 3.87 18.31
CA SER A 576 1.29 3.63 18.28
C SER A 576 1.82 3.25 19.65
N ALA A 577 1.10 3.44 20.75
CA ALA A 577 1.58 3.16 22.10
C ALA A 577 2.16 1.75 22.23
N ALA A 578 1.51 0.73 21.66
CA ALA A 578 2.02 -0.63 21.68
C ALA A 578 3.35 -0.81 20.93
N LEU A 579 3.50 -0.13 19.77
CA LEU A 579 4.73 -0.16 18.98
C LEU A 579 5.83 0.67 19.66
N LYS A 580 5.50 1.84 20.20
CA LYS A 580 6.41 2.66 20.99
C LYS A 580 6.91 1.87 22.20
N LEU A 581 6.04 1.14 22.89
CA LEU A 581 6.43 0.30 24.02
C LEU A 581 7.32 -0.89 23.60
N GLU A 582 7.02 -1.53 22.45
CA GLU A 582 7.90 -2.55 21.83
C GLU A 582 9.30 -1.96 21.59
N LEU A 583 9.39 -0.77 20.97
CA LEU A 583 10.66 -0.09 20.70
C LEU A 583 11.37 0.37 21.97
N LEU A 584 10.66 0.91 22.96
CA LEU A 584 11.20 1.32 24.26
C LEU A 584 11.89 0.14 24.95
N ARG A 585 11.22 -1.02 24.99
CA ARG A 585 11.75 -2.24 25.60
C ARG A 585 12.91 -2.83 24.79
N GLU A 586 12.82 -2.82 23.46
CA GLU A 586 13.95 -3.20 22.58
C GLU A 586 15.20 -2.36 22.90
N GLN A 587 15.01 -1.06 23.10
CA GLN A 587 16.07 -0.09 23.39
C GLN A 587 16.56 -0.09 24.84
N GLY A 588 15.89 -0.82 25.74
CA GLY A 588 16.26 -0.86 27.16
C GLY A 588 15.84 0.37 27.95
N GLY A 589 14.76 1.05 27.53
CA GLY A 589 14.23 2.22 28.24
C GLY A 589 15.05 3.49 28.05
N ILE A 590 15.83 3.58 26.97
CA ILE A 590 16.60 4.78 26.63
C ILE A 590 16.37 5.21 25.17
N CYS A 591 16.54 6.49 24.91
CA CYS A 591 16.66 7.03 23.56
C CYS A 591 18.04 6.63 23.01
N LEU A 592 18.10 5.86 21.91
CA LEU A 592 19.41 5.47 21.36
C LEU A 592 20.23 6.68 20.91
N TYR A 593 19.57 7.72 20.37
CA TYR A 593 20.24 8.92 19.89
C TYR A 593 20.89 9.73 21.02
N THR A 594 20.15 10.04 22.09
CA THR A 594 20.62 10.95 23.14
C THR A 594 21.10 10.27 24.41
N GLY A 595 20.75 9.00 24.63
CA GLY A 595 20.97 8.28 25.88
C GLY A 595 19.98 8.62 27.00
N SER A 596 19.06 9.57 26.77
CA SER A 596 18.05 9.97 27.77
C SER A 596 17.13 8.80 28.12
N ALA A 597 16.78 8.67 29.40
CA ALA A 597 15.82 7.66 29.85
C ALA A 597 14.41 7.93 29.30
N LEU A 598 13.76 6.88 28.80
CA LEU A 598 12.39 6.89 28.29
C LEU A 598 11.47 6.12 29.25
N LYS A 599 10.41 6.77 29.72
CA LYS A 599 9.46 6.19 30.67
C LYS A 599 8.24 5.62 29.94
N GLU A 600 7.76 4.46 30.36
CA GLU A 600 6.55 3.84 29.78
C GLU A 600 5.29 4.73 29.96
N THR A 601 5.26 5.62 30.96
CA THR A 601 4.14 6.55 31.21
C THR A 601 4.14 7.79 30.31
N ALA A 602 5.21 8.05 29.56
CA ALA A 602 5.39 9.26 28.76
C ALA A 602 5.44 9.00 27.25
N LEU A 603 4.86 7.89 26.78
CA LEU A 603 4.94 7.46 25.37
C LEU A 603 4.47 8.53 24.36
N GLU A 604 3.52 9.38 24.74
CA GLU A 604 2.98 10.44 23.88
C GLU A 604 3.98 11.56 23.58
N GLN A 605 5.01 11.71 24.44
CA GLN A 605 6.08 12.69 24.26
C GLN A 605 7.18 12.22 23.29
N TYR A 606 7.16 10.94 22.92
CA TYR A 606 8.19 10.31 22.10
C TYR A 606 7.73 10.12 20.66
N GLU A 607 8.69 9.99 19.75
CA GLU A 607 8.43 9.78 18.34
C GLU A 607 9.05 8.49 17.84
N ILE A 608 8.36 7.85 16.90
CA ILE A 608 8.96 6.78 16.11
C ILE A 608 9.66 7.46 14.92
N ASP A 609 10.98 7.41 14.89
CA ASP A 609 11.80 7.89 13.79
C ASP A 609 12.14 6.76 12.81
N HIS A 610 12.32 7.13 11.54
CA HIS A 610 12.91 6.28 10.51
C HIS A 610 14.43 6.45 10.52
N ILE A 611 15.15 5.42 10.99
CA ILE A 611 16.62 5.40 11.09
C ILE A 611 17.25 5.89 9.79
N VAL A 612 16.86 5.28 8.67
CA VAL A 612 17.09 5.81 7.33
C VAL A 612 15.84 6.61 6.92
N PRO A 613 15.96 7.89 6.59
CA PRO A 613 14.84 8.72 6.15
C PRO A 613 14.12 8.13 4.92
N ARG A 614 12.80 8.34 4.86
CA ARG A 614 11.97 7.85 3.74
C ARG A 614 12.35 8.47 2.40
N SER A 615 12.84 9.70 2.40
CA SER A 615 13.40 10.41 1.24
C SER A 615 14.60 9.67 0.63
N LYS A 616 15.43 9.01 1.46
CA LYS A 616 16.62 8.24 1.10
C LYS A 616 16.35 6.74 0.89
N GLY A 617 15.09 6.36 0.71
CA GLY A 617 14.70 4.97 0.44
C GLY A 617 14.52 4.10 1.69
N GLY A 618 14.53 4.69 2.89
CA GLY A 618 14.25 3.98 4.13
C GLY A 618 12.84 3.36 4.15
N PRO A 619 12.68 2.06 4.45
CA PRO A 619 11.37 1.42 4.47
C PRO A 619 10.53 1.89 5.65
N ASP A 620 9.22 1.87 5.43
CA ASP A 620 8.23 2.00 6.49
C ASP A 620 8.02 0.64 7.18
N ALA A 621 9.02 0.22 7.95
CA ALA A 621 9.03 -1.08 8.61
C ALA A 621 9.77 -1.02 9.95
N VAL A 622 9.39 -1.89 10.90
CA VAL A 622 9.94 -1.95 12.26
C VAL A 622 11.48 -2.05 12.30
N ILE A 623 12.09 -2.67 11.28
CA ILE A 623 13.56 -2.75 11.17
C ILE A 623 14.23 -1.38 11.05
N ASN A 624 13.52 -0.40 10.50
CA ASN A 624 13.96 0.96 10.28
C ASN A 624 13.37 1.93 11.33
N TYR A 625 12.72 1.43 12.39
CA TYR A 625 12.10 2.27 13.41
C TYR A 625 12.96 2.34 14.67
N VAL A 626 13.03 3.52 15.27
CA VAL A 626 13.56 3.75 16.62
C VAL A 626 12.61 4.67 17.38
N LEU A 627 12.50 4.50 18.69
CA LEU A 627 11.81 5.43 19.55
C LEU A 627 12.79 6.49 20.05
N THR A 628 12.44 7.75 19.90
CA THR A 628 13.30 8.88 20.26
C THR A 628 12.50 10.06 20.83
N LEU A 629 13.20 11.06 21.36
CA LEU A 629 12.61 12.34 21.74
C LEU A 629 12.29 13.15 20.48
N ARG A 630 11.23 13.97 20.51
CA ARG A 630 10.86 14.85 19.40
C ARG A 630 12.05 15.74 18.98
N SER A 631 12.70 16.39 19.93
CA SER A 631 13.86 17.26 19.67
C SER A 631 15.00 16.53 18.96
N ALA A 632 15.32 15.31 19.39
CA ALA A 632 16.38 14.51 18.76
C ALA A 632 16.02 14.07 17.33
N ASN A 633 14.74 13.80 17.07
CA ASN A 633 14.25 13.51 15.72
C ASN A 633 14.36 14.74 14.81
N ASP A 634 13.94 15.91 15.30
CA ASP A 634 13.99 17.18 14.58
C ASP A 634 15.45 17.56 14.26
N GLU A 635 16.36 17.41 15.22
CA GLU A 635 17.78 17.63 15.03
C GLU A 635 18.40 16.67 14.01
N LYS A 636 18.05 15.38 14.05
CA LYS A 636 18.52 14.40 13.05
C LYS A 636 18.10 14.83 11.64
N GLY A 637 16.82 15.20 11.47
CA GLY A 637 16.28 15.63 10.19
C GLY A 637 16.41 14.56 9.09
N ASP A 638 16.72 15.00 7.86
CA ASP A 638 16.83 14.11 6.68
C ASP A 638 18.17 13.37 6.56
N ARG A 639 18.72 12.92 7.70
CA ARG A 639 20.02 12.23 7.82
C ARG A 639 19.90 10.86 8.47
N THR A 640 20.85 9.98 8.19
CA THR A 640 21.06 8.75 8.97
C THR A 640 21.79 9.08 10.28
N PRO A 641 21.77 8.19 11.30
CA PRO A 641 22.50 8.46 12.54
C PRO A 641 24.00 8.60 12.31
N PHE A 642 24.57 7.83 11.38
CA PHE A 642 25.97 7.99 10.97
C PHE A 642 26.22 9.38 10.39
N GLU A 643 25.43 9.82 9.41
CA GLU A 643 25.58 11.16 8.80
C GLU A 643 25.43 12.30 9.82
N TRP A 644 24.61 12.11 10.84
CA TRP A 644 24.35 13.10 11.87
C TRP A 644 25.41 13.13 12.98
N LEU A 645 25.78 11.97 13.52
CA LEU A 645 26.57 11.87 14.75
C LEU A 645 28.05 11.52 14.52
N SER A 646 28.44 10.88 13.41
CA SER A 646 29.81 10.35 13.21
C SER A 646 30.90 11.42 13.25
N ARG A 647 30.56 12.67 12.94
CA ARG A 647 31.47 13.82 12.95
C ARG A 647 31.41 14.64 14.24
N THR A 648 30.81 14.08 15.30
CA THR A 648 30.65 14.72 16.60
C THR A 648 31.35 13.90 17.67
N ASN A 649 31.67 14.53 18.80
CA ASN A 649 32.19 13.85 19.99
C ASN A 649 31.18 12.89 20.66
N GLN A 650 29.95 12.81 20.15
CA GLN A 650 28.89 11.94 20.69
C GLN A 650 28.85 10.57 20.01
N TRP A 651 29.61 10.36 18.93
CA TRP A 651 29.56 9.11 18.13
C TRP A 651 29.90 7.88 18.96
N ASP A 652 31.00 7.89 19.71
CA ASP A 652 31.43 6.71 20.47
C ASP A 652 30.43 6.32 21.55
N ALA A 653 29.88 7.32 22.25
CA ALA A 653 28.82 7.11 23.23
C ALA A 653 27.54 6.56 22.57
N TYR A 654 27.21 7.02 21.36
CA TYR A 654 26.09 6.50 20.57
C TYR A 654 26.31 5.04 20.15
N VAL A 655 27.49 4.72 19.62
CA VAL A 655 27.88 3.36 19.19
C VAL A 655 27.77 2.39 20.37
N GLN A 656 28.34 2.75 21.53
CA GLN A 656 28.26 1.94 22.74
C GLN A 656 26.81 1.67 23.18
N ARG A 657 25.92 2.67 23.12
CA ARG A 657 24.49 2.48 23.41
C ARG A 657 23.85 1.48 22.45
N VAL A 658 24.12 1.60 21.15
CA VAL A 658 23.56 0.69 20.14
C VAL A 658 24.09 -0.74 20.32
N ASP A 659 25.40 -0.90 20.53
CA ASP A 659 26.05 -2.21 20.67
C ASP A 659 25.63 -2.94 21.95
N SER A 660 25.42 -2.21 23.06
CA SER A 660 24.86 -2.77 24.30
C SER A 660 23.49 -3.45 24.09
N ARG A 661 22.78 -3.09 23.01
CA ARG A 661 21.47 -3.64 22.62
C ARG A 661 21.54 -4.49 21.35
N GLY A 662 22.72 -4.77 20.81
CA GLY A 662 22.92 -5.40 19.49
C GLY A 662 22.19 -6.73 19.32
N THR A 663 22.17 -7.58 20.35
CA THR A 663 21.44 -8.87 20.33
C THR A 663 19.93 -8.68 20.18
N VAL A 664 19.35 -7.69 20.87
CA VAL A 664 17.91 -7.42 20.88
C VAL A 664 17.48 -6.67 19.61
N LEU A 665 18.26 -5.65 19.21
CA LEU A 665 18.03 -4.87 17.99
C LEU A 665 18.26 -5.70 16.73
N ARG A 666 19.11 -6.72 16.82
CA ARG A 666 19.53 -7.65 15.77
C ARG A 666 20.44 -6.99 14.74
N ASN A 667 21.30 -7.82 14.14
CA ASN A 667 22.29 -7.42 13.15
C ASN A 667 21.78 -6.47 12.07
N LYS A 668 20.57 -6.67 11.53
CA LYS A 668 20.05 -5.80 10.47
C LYS A 668 19.79 -4.37 10.95
N LYS A 669 19.17 -4.17 12.12
CA LYS A 669 18.84 -2.85 12.68
C LYS A 669 20.11 -2.16 13.19
N THR A 670 20.97 -2.90 13.88
CA THR A 670 22.28 -2.42 14.32
C THR A 670 23.11 -1.89 13.14
N LYS A 671 23.12 -2.61 12.00
CA LYS A 671 23.79 -2.11 10.79
C LYS A 671 23.15 -0.83 10.22
N LEU A 672 21.83 -0.67 10.28
CA LEU A 672 21.20 0.59 9.85
C LEU A 672 21.55 1.77 10.77
N LEU A 673 21.74 1.50 12.06
CA LEU A 673 22.09 2.52 13.06
C LEU A 673 23.56 2.96 12.94
N LEU A 674 24.48 2.04 12.62
CA LEU A 674 25.92 2.30 12.72
C LEU A 674 26.66 2.47 11.39
N ASN A 675 26.11 1.99 10.28
CA ASN A 675 26.85 1.94 9.02
C ASN A 675 26.72 3.24 8.21
N GLU A 676 27.83 3.69 7.63
CA GLU A 676 27.87 4.85 6.73
C GLU A 676 26.93 4.71 5.52
N ASN A 677 26.77 3.49 5.01
CA ASN A 677 25.94 3.15 3.83
C ASN A 677 24.57 2.58 4.26
N ALA A 678 24.01 3.08 5.37
CA ALA A 678 22.73 2.62 5.91
C ALA A 678 21.58 2.70 4.89
N SER A 679 21.53 3.73 4.05
CA SER A 679 20.52 3.87 3.00
C SER A 679 20.55 2.70 2.00
N GLU A 680 21.73 2.29 1.55
CA GLU A 680 21.89 1.15 0.65
C GLU A 680 21.55 -0.19 1.33
N LEU A 681 21.83 -0.31 2.63
CA LEU A 681 21.46 -1.49 3.41
C LEU A 681 19.93 -1.61 3.56
N ALA A 682 19.26 -0.49 3.81
CA ALA A 682 17.81 -0.42 3.90
C ALA A 682 17.15 -0.83 2.57
N GLU A 683 17.66 -0.33 1.45
CA GLU A 683 17.22 -0.74 0.12
C GLU A 683 17.45 -2.24 -0.13
N ARG A 684 18.61 -2.77 0.25
CA ARG A 684 18.89 -4.22 0.14
C ARG A 684 17.90 -5.08 0.93
N TYR A 685 17.52 -4.68 2.15
CA TYR A 685 16.59 -5.46 2.96
C TYR A 685 15.17 -5.49 2.38
N THR A 686 14.71 -4.39 1.78
CA THR A 686 13.40 -4.34 1.11
C THR A 686 13.39 -5.15 -0.18
N ALA A 687 14.44 -5.02 -0.99
CA ALA A 687 14.60 -5.78 -2.22
C ALA A 687 14.50 -7.29 -1.99
N LEU A 688 15.06 -7.81 -0.90
CA LEU A 688 14.98 -9.25 -0.57
C LEU A 688 13.53 -9.72 -0.32
N ALA A 689 12.72 -8.92 0.38
CA ALA A 689 11.33 -9.28 0.67
C ALA A 689 10.46 -9.26 -0.60
N GLU A 690 10.65 -8.25 -1.44
CA GLU A 690 9.99 -8.10 -2.74
C GLU A 690 10.42 -9.21 -3.71
N THR A 691 11.72 -9.51 -3.82
CA THR A 691 12.24 -10.62 -4.63
C THR A 691 11.64 -11.96 -4.22
N ALA A 692 11.55 -12.26 -2.91
CA ALA A 692 10.92 -13.49 -2.45
C ALA A 692 9.42 -13.57 -2.82
N TRP A 693 8.74 -12.43 -2.87
CA TRP A 693 7.34 -12.34 -3.31
C TRP A 693 7.20 -12.50 -4.83
N ILE A 694 8.08 -11.86 -5.61
CA ILE A 694 8.18 -12.02 -7.07
C ILE A 694 8.40 -13.48 -7.42
N ALA A 695 9.37 -14.16 -6.80
CA ALA A 695 9.67 -15.55 -7.07
C ALA A 695 8.44 -16.46 -6.81
N LYS A 696 7.68 -16.20 -5.73
CA LYS A 696 6.46 -16.98 -5.40
C LYS A 696 5.37 -16.81 -6.44
N LEU A 697 5.16 -15.59 -6.90
CA LEU A 697 4.16 -15.30 -7.92
C LEU A 697 4.62 -15.74 -9.31
N SER A 698 5.93 -15.81 -9.54
CA SER A 698 6.50 -16.32 -10.80
C SER A 698 6.24 -17.81 -10.96
N GLN A 699 6.34 -18.60 -9.89
CA GLN A 699 5.87 -19.99 -9.90
C GLN A 699 4.38 -20.06 -10.27
N ALA A 700 3.54 -19.23 -9.66
CA ALA A 700 2.12 -19.18 -9.97
C ALA A 700 1.83 -18.83 -11.45
N ILE A 701 2.64 -17.96 -12.04
CA ILE A 701 2.57 -17.62 -13.47
C ILE A 701 3.03 -18.79 -14.34
N LEU A 702 4.08 -19.51 -13.96
CA LEU A 702 4.57 -20.70 -14.67
C LEU A 702 3.52 -21.81 -14.67
N ASP A 703 2.91 -22.08 -13.51
CA ASP A 703 1.83 -23.05 -13.34
C ASP A 703 0.66 -22.71 -14.28
N ALA A 704 0.31 -21.43 -14.38
CA ALA A 704 -0.72 -20.93 -15.28
C ALA A 704 -0.35 -21.07 -16.76
N PHE A 705 0.85 -20.65 -17.10
CA PHE A 705 1.29 -20.45 -18.48
C PHE A 705 1.57 -21.78 -19.20
N PHE A 706 2.11 -22.76 -18.47
CA PHE A 706 2.43 -24.10 -19.00
C PHE A 706 1.43 -25.18 -18.58
N GLY A 707 0.46 -24.87 -17.72
CA GLY A 707 -0.49 -25.86 -17.19
C GLY A 707 0.09 -26.77 -16.11
N TRP A 708 1.22 -26.41 -15.51
CA TRP A 708 1.90 -27.22 -14.50
C TRP A 708 1.35 -26.95 -13.10
N LYS A 709 0.23 -27.56 -12.74
CA LYS A 709 -0.44 -27.32 -11.45
C LYS A 709 0.52 -27.59 -10.28
N ASN A 710 0.73 -26.58 -9.44
CA ASN A 710 1.67 -26.62 -8.30
C ASN A 710 3.11 -27.02 -8.72
N GLY A 711 3.52 -26.64 -9.92
CA GLY A 711 4.83 -26.95 -10.49
C GLY A 711 5.00 -28.39 -10.99
N VAL A 712 3.90 -29.12 -11.19
CA VAL A 712 3.89 -30.54 -11.63
C VAL A 712 3.04 -30.67 -12.90
N ASP A 713 3.47 -31.49 -13.86
CA ASP A 713 2.67 -31.79 -15.06
C ASP A 713 1.61 -32.89 -14.82
N ASP A 714 0.78 -33.16 -15.83
CA ASP A 714 -0.29 -34.15 -15.74
C ASP A 714 0.21 -35.59 -15.54
N GLU A 715 1.50 -35.86 -15.79
CA GLU A 715 2.17 -37.15 -15.54
C GLU A 715 2.82 -37.21 -14.14
N GLY A 716 2.60 -36.22 -13.27
CA GLY A 716 3.14 -36.19 -11.91
C GLY A 716 4.62 -35.79 -11.83
N ARG A 717 5.24 -35.32 -12.94
CA ARG A 717 6.65 -34.94 -12.97
C ARG A 717 6.80 -33.49 -12.52
N LYS A 718 7.71 -33.25 -11.57
CA LYS A 718 8.03 -31.90 -11.10
C LYS A 718 8.75 -31.09 -12.18
N ARG A 719 8.10 -30.04 -12.70
CA ARG A 719 8.53 -29.16 -13.78
C ARG A 719 9.08 -27.82 -13.30
N VAL A 720 8.54 -27.27 -12.22
CA VAL A 720 9.06 -26.03 -11.61
C VAL A 720 9.95 -26.37 -10.43
N ILE A 721 11.19 -25.90 -10.46
CA ILE A 721 12.22 -26.26 -9.48
C ILE A 721 12.78 -24.98 -8.86
N SER A 722 12.59 -24.86 -7.55
CA SER A 722 13.11 -23.74 -6.78
C SER A 722 14.50 -24.07 -6.24
N VAL A 723 15.41 -23.09 -6.27
CA VAL A 723 16.79 -23.24 -5.79
C VAL A 723 17.12 -22.20 -4.72
N ASN A 724 17.83 -22.61 -3.68
CA ASN A 724 18.33 -21.73 -2.62
C ASN A 724 19.53 -20.90 -3.11
N GLY A 725 19.45 -19.56 -3.00
CA GLY A 725 20.54 -18.65 -3.38
C GLY A 725 21.87 -18.88 -2.65
N GLY A 726 21.82 -19.44 -1.44
CA GLY A 726 23.01 -19.87 -0.71
C GLY A 726 23.78 -20.98 -1.43
N LEU A 727 23.06 -21.94 -2.04
CA LEU A 727 23.66 -23.00 -2.85
C LEU A 727 24.31 -22.42 -4.11
N THR A 728 23.64 -21.51 -4.82
CA THR A 728 24.18 -20.78 -5.97
C THR A 728 25.47 -20.04 -5.61
N ALA A 729 25.51 -19.38 -4.45
CA ALA A 729 26.72 -18.70 -3.97
C ALA A 729 27.87 -19.67 -3.63
N ARG A 730 27.58 -20.83 -3.04
CA ARG A 730 28.61 -21.86 -2.78
C ARG A 730 29.20 -22.40 -4.08
N ILE A 731 28.37 -22.71 -5.08
CA ILE A 731 28.82 -23.25 -6.37
C ILE A 731 29.71 -22.23 -7.09
N ARG A 732 29.30 -20.94 -7.13
CA ARG A 732 30.13 -19.89 -7.73
C ARG A 732 31.50 -19.76 -7.11
N ARG A 733 31.62 -19.84 -5.77
CA ARG A 733 32.91 -19.80 -5.07
C ARG A 733 33.75 -21.04 -5.36
N LYS A 734 33.15 -22.23 -5.28
CA LYS A 734 33.84 -23.50 -5.53
C LYS A 734 34.50 -23.56 -6.91
N TYR A 735 33.85 -22.99 -7.92
CA TYR A 735 34.33 -23.00 -9.31
C TYR A 735 34.95 -21.67 -9.74
N GLN A 736 35.24 -20.76 -8.80
CA GLN A 736 35.83 -19.45 -9.07
C GLN A 736 35.11 -18.69 -10.19
N LEU A 737 33.77 -18.74 -10.20
CA LEU A 737 32.95 -18.09 -11.21
C LEU A 737 32.77 -16.59 -10.94
N ASN A 738 32.93 -16.15 -9.69
CA ASN A 738 32.86 -14.73 -9.35
C ASN A 738 34.02 -13.95 -9.99
N SER A 739 35.21 -14.57 -10.11
CA SER A 739 36.39 -13.93 -10.70
C SER A 739 36.26 -13.68 -12.20
N ILE A 740 35.33 -14.35 -12.89
CA ILE A 740 35.02 -14.08 -14.32
C ILE A 740 34.62 -12.61 -14.52
N LEU A 741 33.95 -12.01 -13.53
CA LEU A 741 33.51 -10.61 -13.56
C LEU A 741 34.44 -9.67 -12.78
N ASN A 742 35.55 -10.19 -12.25
CA ASN A 742 36.59 -9.45 -11.53
C ASN A 742 38.00 -9.81 -12.04
N PRO A 743 38.27 -9.73 -13.36
CA PRO A 743 39.52 -10.26 -13.92
C PRO A 743 40.78 -9.50 -13.45
N SER A 744 40.62 -8.30 -12.92
CA SER A 744 41.73 -7.41 -12.52
C SER A 744 41.94 -7.30 -11.01
N LEU A 745 41.20 -8.07 -10.20
CA LEU A 745 41.32 -8.06 -8.74
C LEU A 745 42.16 -9.25 -8.26
N ASN A 746 42.76 -9.13 -7.07
CA ASN A 746 43.44 -10.26 -6.42
C ASN A 746 42.44 -11.40 -6.10
N GLU A 747 42.94 -12.61 -5.86
CA GLU A 747 42.11 -13.81 -5.69
C GLU A 747 41.03 -13.67 -4.60
N GLU A 748 41.37 -13.03 -3.47
CA GLU A 748 40.45 -12.84 -2.35
C GLU A 748 39.33 -11.82 -2.66
N GLU A 749 39.66 -10.74 -3.35
CA GLU A 749 38.68 -9.73 -3.79
C GLU A 749 37.85 -10.19 -4.98
N ALA A 750 38.45 -10.97 -5.89
CA ALA A 750 37.79 -11.52 -7.07
C ALA A 750 36.70 -12.54 -6.71
N GLU A 751 36.83 -13.21 -5.55
CA GLU A 751 35.82 -14.11 -4.99
C GLU A 751 34.56 -13.38 -4.46
N LYS A 752 34.61 -12.06 -4.27
CA LYS A 752 33.41 -11.26 -3.92
C LYS A 752 32.53 -11.08 -5.16
N LYS A 753 31.22 -11.31 -5.02
CA LYS A 753 30.25 -11.10 -6.10
C LYS A 753 30.31 -9.66 -6.61
N ASN A 754 30.73 -9.45 -7.86
CA ASN A 754 30.71 -8.16 -8.50
C ASN A 754 29.28 -7.73 -8.86
N ARG A 755 28.73 -6.74 -8.12
CA ARG A 755 27.39 -6.20 -8.38
C ARG A 755 27.38 -4.98 -9.31
N SER A 756 28.54 -4.38 -9.55
CA SER A 756 28.65 -3.27 -10.50
C SER A 756 28.57 -3.79 -11.94
N ASP A 757 29.20 -4.93 -12.22
CA ASP A 757 29.04 -5.63 -13.49
C ASP A 757 27.67 -6.32 -13.59
N LYS A 758 26.81 -5.82 -14.48
CA LYS A 758 25.43 -6.30 -14.63
C LYS A 758 25.32 -7.67 -15.30
N ARG A 759 26.40 -8.24 -15.85
CA ARG A 759 26.40 -9.61 -16.39
C ARG A 759 26.21 -10.67 -15.30
N HIS A 760 26.38 -10.33 -14.02
CA HIS A 760 26.21 -11.28 -12.91
C HIS A 760 24.82 -11.92 -12.84
N HIS A 761 23.75 -11.27 -13.33
CA HIS A 761 22.41 -11.86 -13.38
C HIS A 761 22.34 -13.04 -14.36
N ALA A 762 22.97 -12.89 -15.54
CA ALA A 762 23.11 -13.97 -16.50
C ALA A 762 23.93 -15.12 -15.93
N LEU A 763 25.05 -14.80 -15.26
CA LEU A 763 25.90 -15.80 -14.61
C LEU A 763 25.14 -16.59 -13.54
N ASP A 764 24.35 -15.93 -12.70
CA ASP A 764 23.52 -16.59 -11.70
C ASP A 764 22.49 -17.52 -12.37
N ALA A 765 21.78 -17.06 -13.40
CA ALA A 765 20.83 -17.88 -14.15
C ALA A 765 21.49 -19.10 -14.78
N MET A 766 22.69 -18.97 -15.36
CA MET A 766 23.45 -20.09 -15.91
C MET A 766 23.80 -21.13 -14.84
N VAL A 767 24.29 -20.70 -13.68
CA VAL A 767 24.65 -21.61 -12.57
C VAL A 767 23.41 -22.34 -12.06
N ILE A 768 22.29 -21.64 -11.89
CA ILE A 768 21.03 -22.21 -11.43
C ILE A 768 20.53 -23.30 -12.37
N ASN A 769 20.78 -23.19 -13.68
CA ASN A 769 20.34 -24.17 -14.68
C ASN A 769 20.85 -25.60 -14.43
N PHE A 770 22.03 -25.75 -13.82
CA PHE A 770 22.67 -27.04 -13.55
C PHE A 770 22.31 -27.68 -12.20
N ILE A 771 21.59 -26.95 -11.34
CA ILE A 771 21.25 -27.40 -9.98
C ILE A 771 20.11 -28.44 -9.90
N PRO A 772 19.07 -28.44 -10.76
CA PRO A 772 17.91 -29.35 -10.68
C PRO A 772 18.19 -30.83 -10.52
N SER A 773 19.25 -31.35 -11.15
CA SER A 773 19.63 -32.76 -11.06
C SER A 773 20.27 -33.12 -9.72
N TRP A 774 20.74 -32.14 -8.96
CA TRP A 774 21.43 -32.32 -7.68
C TRP A 774 20.54 -32.08 -6.45
N THR A 775 19.51 -31.25 -6.55
CA THR A 775 18.58 -30.97 -5.43
C THR A 775 17.74 -32.18 -5.00
N ARG A 776 17.78 -33.29 -5.75
CA ARG A 776 17.07 -34.55 -5.45
C ARG A 776 17.93 -35.60 -4.75
N ASP A 777 19.22 -35.33 -4.50
CA ASP A 777 20.14 -36.27 -3.87
C ASP A 777 20.78 -35.64 -2.62
N THR A 778 20.14 -35.88 -1.46
CA THR A 778 20.56 -35.31 -0.17
C THR A 778 21.90 -35.86 0.32
N ALA A 779 22.37 -37.01 -0.19
CA ALA A 779 23.69 -37.57 0.11
C ALA A 779 24.84 -36.79 -0.55
N LYS A 780 24.52 -35.82 -1.41
CA LYS A 780 25.45 -35.15 -2.32
C LYS A 780 25.61 -33.65 -2.11
N GLU A 781 25.01 -33.05 -1.07
CA GLU A 781 25.06 -31.59 -0.83
C GLU A 781 26.50 -31.01 -0.70
N HIS A 782 27.48 -31.83 -0.31
CA HIS A 782 28.89 -31.43 -0.18
C HIS A 782 29.73 -31.61 -1.46
N PHE A 783 29.21 -32.26 -2.51
CA PHE A 783 29.99 -32.75 -3.64
C PHE A 783 29.56 -32.23 -5.02
N PHE A 784 28.79 -31.14 -5.13
CA PHE A 784 28.31 -30.63 -6.43
C PHE A 784 29.42 -30.61 -7.50
N ARG A 785 29.17 -31.24 -8.65
CA ARG A 785 30.02 -31.20 -9.85
C ARG A 785 29.18 -30.89 -11.08
N PHE A 786 29.71 -30.01 -11.95
CA PHE A 786 29.13 -29.80 -13.27
C PHE A 786 29.22 -31.07 -14.13
N PRO A 787 28.32 -31.26 -15.12
CA PRO A 787 28.42 -32.36 -16.09
C PRO A 787 29.77 -32.37 -16.81
N SER A 788 30.17 -33.54 -17.32
CA SER A 788 31.37 -33.67 -18.14
C SER A 788 31.37 -32.67 -19.31
N GLY A 789 32.50 -32.01 -19.54
CA GLY A 789 32.65 -30.97 -20.58
C GLY A 789 32.21 -29.57 -20.17
N ILE A 790 31.61 -29.39 -18.98
CA ILE A 790 31.25 -28.07 -18.45
C ILE A 790 32.30 -27.64 -17.42
N HIS A 791 33.08 -26.64 -17.78
CA HIS A 791 34.17 -26.08 -16.98
C HIS A 791 34.03 -24.57 -16.83
N ARG A 792 34.92 -23.94 -16.07
CA ARG A 792 34.92 -22.48 -15.86
C ARG A 792 34.96 -21.73 -17.18
N GLU A 793 35.73 -22.23 -18.14
CA GLU A 793 35.93 -21.67 -19.48
C GLU A 793 34.62 -21.59 -20.27
N THR A 794 33.72 -22.57 -20.08
CA THR A 794 32.37 -22.54 -20.66
C THR A 794 31.62 -21.28 -20.21
N PHE A 795 31.72 -20.91 -18.93
CA PHE A 795 31.07 -19.70 -18.42
C PHE A 795 31.76 -18.44 -18.93
N VAL A 796 33.10 -18.44 -19.02
CA VAL A 796 33.87 -17.30 -19.55
C VAL A 796 33.45 -16.97 -20.98
N GLN A 797 33.43 -17.96 -21.87
CA GLN A 797 33.06 -17.78 -23.27
C GLN A 797 31.63 -17.24 -23.43
N GLN A 798 30.70 -17.80 -22.66
CA GLN A 798 29.30 -17.42 -22.73
C GLN A 798 29.06 -16.01 -22.16
N ILE A 799 29.66 -15.68 -21.01
CA ILE A 799 29.53 -14.35 -20.37
C ILE A 799 30.19 -13.25 -21.18
N ALA A 800 31.26 -13.54 -21.92
CA ALA A 800 31.89 -12.57 -22.83
C ALA A 800 30.91 -12.03 -23.88
N ASN A 801 29.95 -12.86 -24.30
CA ASN A 801 28.93 -12.49 -25.30
C ASN A 801 27.68 -11.84 -24.69
N VAL A 802 27.59 -11.71 -23.35
CA VAL A 802 26.44 -11.11 -22.69
C VAL A 802 26.59 -9.60 -22.61
N THR A 803 25.75 -8.88 -23.34
CA THR A 803 25.54 -7.45 -23.15
C THR A 803 24.30 -7.20 -22.28
N PRO A 804 24.43 -6.58 -21.09
CA PRO A 804 23.27 -6.20 -20.28
C PRO A 804 22.35 -5.22 -21.03
N ARG A 805 21.02 -5.44 -21.01
CA ARG A 805 20.04 -4.65 -21.78
C ARG A 805 18.96 -4.05 -20.88
N ASN A 806 18.65 -2.76 -21.05
CA ASN A 806 17.49 -2.14 -20.39
C ASN A 806 16.21 -2.46 -21.18
N LEU A 807 15.19 -3.02 -20.52
CA LEU A 807 13.92 -3.39 -21.18
C LEU A 807 12.86 -2.27 -21.22
N CYS A 808 12.99 -1.25 -20.38
CA CYS A 808 12.02 -0.15 -20.30
C CYS A 808 12.77 1.17 -20.14
N LEU A 809 12.89 1.94 -21.23
CA LEU A 809 13.59 3.23 -21.25
C LEU A 809 12.66 4.43 -21.04
N GLU A 810 11.33 4.24 -21.10
CA GLU A 810 10.35 5.33 -21.00
C GLU A 810 9.39 5.19 -19.81
N LYS A 811 9.27 6.26 -19.01
CA LYS A 811 8.35 6.29 -17.88
C LYS A 811 6.91 6.31 -18.39
N PRO A 812 6.01 5.47 -17.86
CA PRO A 812 4.62 5.47 -18.28
C PRO A 812 4.00 6.87 -18.09
N THR A 813 3.50 7.44 -19.19
CA THR A 813 2.75 8.70 -19.16
C THR A 813 1.39 8.47 -18.48
N LEU A 814 0.82 9.56 -17.95
CA LEU A 814 -0.49 9.51 -17.30
C LEU A 814 -1.57 9.27 -18.35
N THR A 815 -1.81 8.01 -18.70
CA THR A 815 -3.03 7.64 -19.40
C THR A 815 -4.22 7.87 -18.47
N GLU A 816 -5.26 8.51 -19.00
CA GLU A 816 -6.54 8.62 -18.32
C GLU A 816 -7.12 7.20 -18.22
N THR A 817 -6.88 6.53 -17.10
CA THR A 817 -7.41 5.18 -16.84
C THR A 817 -8.51 5.29 -15.79
N ILE A 818 -9.68 4.70 -16.06
CA ILE A 818 -10.76 4.59 -15.07
C ILE A 818 -10.76 3.22 -14.39
N TYR A 819 -11.37 3.17 -13.21
CA TYR A 819 -11.79 1.94 -12.55
C TYR A 819 -13.26 2.08 -12.19
N GLY A 820 -14.07 1.06 -12.48
CA GLY A 820 -15.46 1.01 -12.02
C GLY A 820 -16.22 -0.15 -12.62
N ALA A 821 -17.11 -0.76 -11.82
CA ALA A 821 -18.13 -1.66 -12.32
C ALA A 821 -19.16 -0.86 -13.14
N ARG A 822 -19.51 -1.36 -14.32
CA ARG A 822 -20.60 -0.82 -15.15
C ARG A 822 -21.61 -1.92 -15.42
N ARG A 823 -22.88 -1.54 -15.53
CA ARG A 823 -23.93 -2.37 -16.12
C ARG A 823 -24.02 -2.01 -17.60
N GLY A 824 -23.87 -2.99 -18.47
CA GLY A 824 -24.25 -2.91 -19.89
C GLY A 824 -25.26 -4.01 -20.23
N ASP A 825 -25.61 -4.14 -21.50
CA ASP A 825 -26.72 -4.98 -21.98
C ASP A 825 -26.52 -6.49 -21.74
N GLN A 826 -25.27 -6.93 -21.50
CA GLN A 826 -24.92 -8.30 -21.14
C GLN A 826 -24.58 -8.51 -19.64
N GLY A 827 -24.78 -7.50 -18.79
CA GLY A 827 -24.58 -7.59 -17.35
C GLY A 827 -23.43 -6.73 -16.79
N LEU A 828 -22.92 -7.14 -15.62
CA LEU A 828 -21.96 -6.37 -14.82
C LEU A 828 -20.52 -6.74 -15.19
N VAL A 829 -19.86 -5.89 -15.98
CA VAL A 829 -18.48 -6.14 -16.42
C VAL A 829 -17.52 -5.39 -15.49
N ILE A 830 -16.56 -6.13 -14.93
CA ILE A 830 -15.42 -5.55 -14.19
C ILE A 830 -14.30 -5.31 -15.19
N VAL A 831 -14.11 -4.05 -15.59
CA VAL A 831 -13.02 -3.70 -16.49
C VAL A 831 -11.79 -3.32 -15.67
N GLN A 832 -10.66 -3.95 -15.98
CA GLN A 832 -9.33 -3.67 -15.44
C GLN A 832 -8.84 -2.26 -15.86
N ARG A 833 -7.65 -1.83 -15.42
CA ARG A 833 -6.97 -0.59 -15.88
C ARG A 833 -6.90 -0.59 -17.42
N ALA A 834 -7.76 0.17 -18.09
CA ALA A 834 -7.67 0.43 -19.53
C ALA A 834 -7.41 1.93 -19.78
N LYS A 835 -6.66 2.27 -20.84
CA LYS A 835 -6.45 3.66 -21.26
C LYS A 835 -7.73 4.17 -21.94
N ILE A 836 -8.13 5.42 -21.70
CA ILE A 836 -9.29 6.03 -22.35
C ILE A 836 -9.18 6.07 -23.88
N VAL A 837 -7.96 6.19 -24.42
CA VAL A 837 -7.71 6.13 -25.87
C VAL A 837 -8.10 4.76 -26.46
N ASP A 838 -7.82 3.68 -25.75
CA ASP A 838 -8.18 2.31 -26.19
C ASP A 838 -9.71 2.09 -26.16
N LEU A 839 -10.45 2.97 -25.47
CA LEU A 839 -11.92 2.98 -25.39
C LEU A 839 -12.57 3.92 -26.41
N ALA A 840 -11.81 4.83 -27.04
CA ALA A 840 -12.33 5.82 -27.98
C ALA A 840 -12.36 5.33 -29.44
N TYR A 841 -11.65 4.24 -29.75
CA TYR A 841 -11.55 3.66 -31.09
C TYR A 841 -11.92 2.17 -31.16
N MET A 842 -12.84 1.72 -30.30
CA MET A 842 -13.61 0.52 -30.62
C MET A 842 -14.89 0.98 -31.29
N SER A 843 -14.92 0.91 -32.62
CA SER A 843 -16.14 1.09 -33.41
C SER A 843 -17.19 0.09 -32.97
N ILE A 844 -18.39 0.60 -32.65
CA ILE A 844 -19.65 -0.02 -33.04
C ILE A 844 -20.21 0.88 -34.12
#